data_AF-A0A182V652-F1
#
_entry.id   AF-A0A182V652-F1
#
_cell.length_a   1.000
_cell.length_b   1.000
_cell.length_c   1.000
_cell.angle_alpha   90.00
_cell.angle_beta   90.00
_cell.angle_gamma   90.00
#
_symmetry.space_group_name_H-M   'P 1'
#
loop_
_entity.id
_entity.type
_entity.pdbx_description
1 polymer ?
#
loop_
_entity_poly.entity_id
_entity_poly.type
_entity_poly.pdbx_seq_one_letter_code
_entity_poly.pdbx_strand_id
1 'polypeptide(L)'
;MSTVKRITRNASRSASKSRAQTEAAHRNSSRSSAKDKLRNITNTIGMSTVEEAAGAGGDPPAKKKRKSDPINNLPCSASPPFAMAAAAAPSQPELVPFEKLLLVLGRNYFDVCQRLALDYVPRCVHGITDCAQRHANKRSPRAKCVGSLRQLSTHDQLLEHRPDQFVEFVNQAILRQEFIDAELFVAGLQLMLTFNRPSEELRVDYGVAEIVDGTGEALETCLEHFPPCRWDLRPTYQRIVMGRLDAACFGRCDQREGLFRNVLHLIERDIETHQEEGAGNRRVAAGSKKGTTRRRTSEAEDDGDDAMMYNYNTWMLTNRMCYDFDRLARPERFQRLFAVLRVLVKLLEMDFAMWMLRNPTRTQHNLCNPTRNPLVAQLVWNGDYGSVNLFVKKLFQMFINMNALQYPQEDIAVVSRLLNLLTVAVNLSEFQHSDGQIEYPCAKDNSQHYARQLWKTLETSGYFSITLALRTIRNLRSPFLRLRLSEHLLQKLYRGARLSNVRCFFKQLHERCWLECSDQEPAEAGGAQQTEPNHYPVLNAHRTRPKATEMHQQQYVELLLTGLRAYCDMHQLPAYFREIMTRPVQGGGCSVSPSDESVPADGARIVVPKAVDDERMIFRGIAISTDLVLEYRDDIKYLLLIEQQLKTLQSAEERALFGDWFAFLSEVDPTMGAA
;
A
#
# COMPACT_ATOMS: atom_id res chain seq x y z
N MET A 1 52.97 -37.51 -17.25
CA MET A 1 53.44 -38.31 -16.09
C MET A 1 52.31 -38.40 -15.08
N SER A 2 51.89 -39.63 -14.72
CA SER A 2 51.25 -40.09 -13.45
C SER A 2 50.00 -39.33 -12.92
N THR A 3 48.86 -39.87 -12.44
CA THR A 3 48.35 -41.20 -12.03
C THR A 3 46.81 -40.99 -11.79
N VAL A 4 45.88 -41.78 -12.34
CA VAL A 4 45.22 -43.01 -11.81
C VAL A 4 44.19 -42.82 -10.65
N LYS A 5 43.03 -43.50 -10.81
CA LYS A 5 42.03 -44.05 -9.84
C LYS A 5 40.86 -43.12 -9.39
N ARG A 6 39.58 -43.50 -9.26
CA ARG A 6 38.83 -44.78 -8.99
C ARG A 6 37.34 -44.61 -9.38
N ILE A 7 36.69 -45.55 -10.09
CA ILE A 7 35.84 -46.70 -9.66
C ILE A 7 34.33 -46.48 -9.87
N THR A 8 33.79 -47.33 -10.75
CA THR A 8 32.41 -47.81 -10.86
C THR A 8 32.29 -49.20 -10.20
N ARG A 9 31.17 -49.51 -9.53
CA ARG A 9 30.66 -50.90 -9.40
C ARG A 9 29.18 -51.00 -8.97
N ASN A 10 28.43 -51.62 -9.89
CA ASN A 10 27.20 -52.42 -9.87
C ASN A 10 26.40 -52.76 -8.58
N ALA A 11 25.09 -52.51 -8.70
CA ALA A 11 23.92 -53.41 -8.57
C ALA A 11 23.91 -54.60 -7.57
N SER A 12 22.83 -54.65 -6.78
CA SER A 12 22.07 -55.89 -6.49
C SER A 12 20.58 -55.60 -6.25
N ARG A 13 19.73 -56.39 -6.90
CA ARG A 13 18.26 -56.43 -6.77
C ARG A 13 17.88 -57.45 -5.70
N SER A 14 16.97 -57.10 -4.78
CA SER A 14 15.95 -58.03 -4.26
C SER A 14 14.81 -57.30 -3.52
N ALA A 15 13.60 -57.72 -3.86
CA ALA A 15 12.35 -57.74 -3.09
C ALA A 15 11.77 -56.45 -2.44
N SER A 16 10.66 -55.95 -3.01
CA SER A 16 9.43 -55.62 -2.26
C SER A 16 8.27 -55.23 -3.21
N LYS A 17 7.53 -56.24 -3.68
CA LYS A 17 6.18 -56.06 -4.21
C LYS A 17 5.20 -56.11 -3.04
N SER A 18 4.74 -54.97 -2.54
CA SER A 18 3.45 -54.82 -1.82
C SER A 18 3.09 -53.40 -1.34
N ARG A 19 3.74 -52.33 -1.83
CA ARG A 19 3.49 -50.94 -1.37
C ARG A 19 2.93 -49.99 -2.44
N ALA A 20 2.29 -50.51 -3.49
CA ALA A 20 1.76 -49.69 -4.60
C ALA A 20 0.23 -49.63 -4.67
N GLN A 21 -0.50 -50.34 -3.80
CA GLN A 21 -1.97 -50.38 -3.83
C GLN A 21 -2.63 -49.69 -2.62
N THR A 22 -1.88 -49.31 -1.58
CA THR A 22 -2.38 -48.56 -0.43
C THR A 22 -2.16 -47.03 -0.53
N GLU A 23 -1.30 -46.54 -1.43
CA GLU A 23 -1.10 -45.09 -1.66
C GLU A 23 -2.10 -44.48 -2.67
N ALA A 24 -2.81 -45.30 -3.46
CA ALA A 24 -3.82 -44.83 -4.40
C ALA A 24 -5.16 -44.49 -3.73
N ALA A 25 -5.48 -45.12 -2.58
CA ALA A 25 -6.72 -44.88 -1.84
C ALA A 25 -6.69 -43.55 -1.04
N HIS A 26 -5.54 -43.18 -0.47
CA HIS A 26 -5.37 -41.90 0.23
C HIS A 26 -5.31 -40.67 -0.70
N ARG A 27 -4.94 -40.84 -1.97
CA ARG A 27 -4.97 -39.76 -2.99
C ARG A 27 -6.36 -39.45 -3.53
N ASN A 28 -7.33 -40.34 -3.35
CA ASN A 28 -8.70 -40.15 -3.86
C ASN A 28 -9.63 -39.51 -2.82
N SER A 29 -9.34 -39.61 -1.52
CA SER A 29 -10.07 -38.89 -0.46
C SER A 29 -9.65 -37.41 -0.38
N SER A 30 -8.36 -37.09 -0.56
CA SER A 30 -7.89 -35.69 -0.62
C SER A 30 -8.24 -34.96 -1.92
N ARG A 31 -8.72 -35.68 -2.94
CA ARG A 31 -9.21 -35.11 -4.20
C ARG A 31 -10.69 -34.69 -4.16
N SER A 32 -11.47 -35.14 -3.17
CA SER A 32 -12.88 -34.75 -3.06
C SER A 32 -13.08 -33.41 -2.36
N SER A 33 -12.26 -33.04 -1.36
CA SER A 33 -12.30 -31.68 -0.78
C SER A 33 -11.57 -30.63 -1.63
N ALA A 34 -10.67 -31.05 -2.53
CA ALA A 34 -10.02 -30.18 -3.52
C ALA A 34 -10.93 -29.80 -4.72
N LYS A 35 -12.21 -30.20 -4.72
CA LYS A 35 -13.16 -29.85 -5.80
C LYS A 35 -13.79 -28.46 -5.67
N ASP A 36 -13.65 -27.80 -4.53
CA ASP A 36 -13.99 -26.38 -4.39
C ASP A 36 -12.86 -25.52 -4.98
N LYS A 37 -12.83 -25.46 -6.31
CA LYS A 37 -11.88 -24.64 -7.07
C LYS A 37 -12.08 -23.17 -6.70
N LEU A 38 -11.08 -22.60 -6.03
CA LEU A 38 -10.89 -21.16 -5.84
C LEU A 38 -11.04 -20.40 -7.17
N ARG A 39 -11.93 -19.41 -7.16
CA ARG A 39 -12.23 -18.56 -8.32
C ARG A 39 -11.23 -17.40 -8.34
N ASN A 40 -10.15 -17.52 -9.10
CA ASN A 40 -9.39 -16.35 -9.57
C ASN A 40 -10.36 -15.44 -10.36
N ILE A 41 -10.09 -14.13 -10.41
CA ILE A 41 -10.68 -13.20 -11.40
C ILE A 41 -10.74 -13.84 -12.80
N THR A 42 -9.74 -14.62 -13.21
CA THR A 42 -9.78 -15.33 -14.50
C THR A 42 -10.63 -16.62 -14.52
N ASN A 43 -10.90 -17.23 -13.35
CA ASN A 43 -11.73 -18.43 -13.20
C ASN A 43 -13.23 -18.11 -12.98
N THR A 44 -13.59 -16.88 -12.61
CA THR A 44 -15.00 -16.44 -12.55
C THR A 44 -15.65 -16.43 -13.94
N ILE A 45 -14.86 -16.19 -14.99
CA ILE A 45 -15.30 -16.19 -16.41
C ILE A 45 -15.71 -17.59 -16.90
N GLY A 46 -15.13 -18.66 -16.36
CA GLY A 46 -15.38 -20.03 -16.85
C GLY A 46 -16.77 -20.59 -16.53
N MET A 47 -17.52 -19.96 -15.63
CA MET A 47 -18.83 -20.44 -15.19
C MET A 47 -20.00 -19.59 -15.71
N SER A 48 -19.81 -18.29 -16.02
CA SER A 48 -20.90 -17.45 -16.51
C SER A 48 -21.30 -17.77 -17.95
N THR A 49 -20.39 -18.28 -18.78
CA THR A 49 -20.70 -18.65 -20.18
C THR A 49 -21.31 -20.05 -20.34
N VAL A 50 -21.37 -20.85 -19.27
CA VAL A 50 -21.91 -22.22 -19.34
C VAL A 50 -23.42 -22.24 -19.07
N GLU A 51 -23.94 -21.27 -18.32
CA GLU A 51 -25.38 -21.16 -18.04
C GLU A 51 -26.16 -20.41 -19.15
N GLU A 52 -25.50 -19.57 -19.96
CA GLU A 52 -26.15 -18.86 -21.08
C GLU A 52 -26.11 -19.62 -22.44
N ALA A 53 -25.33 -20.71 -22.55
CA ALA A 53 -25.23 -21.49 -23.79
C ALA A 53 -26.21 -22.68 -23.88
N ALA A 54 -27.20 -22.76 -22.98
CA ALA A 54 -28.26 -23.78 -23.01
C ALA A 54 -29.54 -23.30 -23.73
N GLY A 55 -29.44 -22.23 -24.53
CA GLY A 55 -30.60 -21.61 -25.19
C GLY A 55 -30.27 -21.00 -26.56
N ALA A 56 -29.63 -21.73 -27.46
CA ALA A 56 -29.60 -21.36 -28.87
C ALA A 56 -29.44 -22.62 -29.74
N GLY A 57 -30.48 -22.93 -30.51
CA GLY A 57 -30.52 -24.08 -31.42
C GLY A 57 -29.50 -23.96 -32.56
N GLY A 58 -28.91 -25.10 -32.91
CA GLY A 58 -28.04 -25.28 -34.06
C GLY A 58 -27.55 -26.72 -34.11
N ASP A 59 -27.95 -27.46 -35.15
CA ASP A 59 -27.71 -28.88 -35.35
C ASP A 59 -26.24 -29.32 -35.21
N PRO A 60 -25.95 -30.50 -34.64
CA PRO A 60 -24.62 -31.09 -34.66
C PRO A 60 -24.42 -31.99 -35.89
N PRO A 61 -23.26 -31.97 -36.58
CA PRO A 61 -22.99 -32.97 -37.60
C PRO A 61 -22.50 -34.29 -36.99
N ALA A 62 -23.23 -35.35 -37.35
CA ALA A 62 -22.87 -36.77 -37.52
C ALA A 62 -21.83 -37.44 -36.58
N LYS A 63 -22.35 -38.28 -35.66
CA LYS A 63 -21.61 -39.36 -34.99
C LYS A 63 -21.35 -40.53 -35.95
N LYS A 64 -20.11 -41.07 -35.97
CA LYS A 64 -19.86 -42.47 -36.35
C LYS A 64 -19.91 -43.35 -35.09
N LYS A 65 -20.75 -44.38 -35.19
CA LYS A 65 -21.17 -45.35 -34.17
C LYS A 65 -20.34 -46.63 -34.30
N ARG A 66 -19.96 -47.26 -33.19
CA ARG A 66 -19.74 -48.71 -32.95
C ARG A 66 -19.08 -48.87 -31.56
N LYS A 67 -19.47 -49.77 -30.66
CA LYS A 67 -20.51 -50.80 -30.63
C LYS A 67 -20.71 -51.17 -29.14
N SER A 68 -21.96 -51.27 -28.74
CA SER A 68 -22.56 -51.95 -27.56
C SER A 68 -22.02 -53.39 -27.40
N ASP A 69 -22.06 -54.14 -26.28
CA ASP A 69 -22.91 -54.24 -25.07
C ASP A 69 -22.38 -55.52 -24.29
N PRO A 70 -23.02 -56.12 -23.24
CA PRO A 70 -23.64 -55.56 -22.03
C PRO A 70 -23.52 -56.45 -20.72
N ILE A 71 -23.98 -55.88 -19.58
CA ILE A 71 -24.86 -56.48 -18.51
C ILE A 71 -24.41 -57.74 -17.71
N ASN A 72 -24.29 -57.68 -16.36
CA ASN A 72 -25.35 -58.03 -15.36
C ASN A 72 -24.90 -58.12 -13.87
N ASN A 73 -25.64 -57.38 -13.03
CA ASN A 73 -26.14 -57.56 -11.64
C ASN A 73 -25.71 -58.70 -10.66
N LEU A 74 -25.32 -58.25 -9.43
CA LEU A 74 -25.70 -58.67 -8.03
C LEU A 74 -25.34 -60.10 -7.49
N PRO A 75 -25.37 -60.41 -6.15
CA PRO A 75 -25.34 -59.62 -4.89
C PRO A 75 -24.47 -60.21 -3.71
N CYS A 76 -24.41 -59.44 -2.59
CA CYS A 76 -24.32 -59.83 -1.16
C CYS A 76 -23.09 -60.49 -0.46
N SER A 77 -22.76 -59.84 0.68
CA SER A 77 -22.24 -60.33 1.99
C SER A 77 -20.83 -60.91 2.13
N ALA A 78 -20.01 -60.25 2.96
CA ALA A 78 -19.33 -60.83 4.14
C ALA A 78 -18.45 -59.78 4.85
N SER A 79 -18.78 -59.43 6.10
CA SER A 79 -17.81 -59.04 7.14
C SER A 79 -17.05 -60.31 7.60
N PRO A 80 -15.93 -60.32 8.37
CA PRO A 80 -15.38 -59.31 9.33
C PRO A 80 -13.80 -59.32 9.37
N PRO A 81 -13.04 -59.10 10.48
CA PRO A 81 -13.09 -58.14 11.60
C PRO A 81 -11.73 -57.37 11.82
N PHE A 82 -11.71 -56.54 12.88
CA PHE A 82 -10.58 -56.01 13.67
C PHE A 82 -10.04 -54.59 13.43
N ALA A 83 -10.17 -53.83 14.52
CA ALA A 83 -9.85 -52.44 14.75
C ALA A 83 -8.36 -52.09 14.71
N MET A 84 -8.05 -50.87 14.25
CA MET A 84 -7.01 -50.02 14.86
C MET A 84 -7.34 -48.53 14.70
N ALA A 85 -7.43 -47.87 15.86
CA ALA A 85 -7.24 -46.45 16.17
C ALA A 85 -7.95 -45.40 15.29
N ALA A 86 -9.16 -45.02 15.72
CA ALA A 86 -9.78 -43.76 15.35
C ALA A 86 -8.95 -42.57 15.86
N ALA A 87 -8.45 -41.75 14.94
CA ALA A 87 -8.16 -40.36 15.25
C ALA A 87 -9.51 -39.70 15.60
N ALA A 88 -9.62 -39.15 16.80
CA ALA A 88 -10.84 -38.52 17.28
C ALA A 88 -11.28 -37.42 16.31
N ALA A 89 -12.41 -37.64 15.64
CA ALA A 89 -13.11 -36.58 14.94
C ALA A 89 -13.59 -35.55 16.00
N PRO A 90 -13.36 -34.25 15.81
CA PRO A 90 -13.82 -33.24 16.76
C PRO A 90 -15.34 -33.28 16.84
N SER A 91 -15.85 -33.20 18.07
CA SER A 91 -17.28 -33.18 18.35
C SER A 91 -17.96 -31.98 17.66
N GLN A 92 -19.21 -32.13 17.21
CA GLN A 92 -19.97 -31.09 16.48
C GLN A 92 -19.95 -29.65 17.07
N PRO A 93 -19.85 -29.40 18.40
CA PRO A 93 -19.74 -28.03 18.93
C PRO A 93 -18.39 -27.32 18.66
N GLU A 94 -17.30 -28.05 18.35
CA GLU A 94 -15.98 -27.44 18.06
C GLU A 94 -15.80 -27.02 16.60
N LEU A 95 -16.67 -27.49 15.70
CA LEU A 95 -16.63 -27.15 14.27
C LEU A 95 -17.11 -25.71 14.00
N VAL A 96 -18.02 -25.19 14.82
CA VAL A 96 -18.63 -23.86 14.60
C VAL A 96 -17.61 -22.72 14.77
N PRO A 97 -16.78 -22.66 15.84
CA PRO A 97 -15.74 -21.64 15.95
C PRO A 97 -14.71 -21.71 14.81
N PHE A 98 -14.36 -22.92 14.37
CA PHE A 98 -13.42 -23.15 13.27
C PHE A 98 -13.95 -22.57 11.95
N GLU A 99 -15.20 -22.88 11.59
CA GLU A 99 -15.84 -22.39 10.36
C GLU A 99 -16.01 -20.87 10.37
N LYS A 100 -16.40 -20.30 11.52
CA LYS A 100 -16.53 -18.85 11.69
C LYS A 100 -15.18 -18.13 11.55
N LEU A 101 -14.11 -18.69 12.09
CA LEU A 101 -12.77 -18.14 11.95
C LEU A 101 -12.29 -18.21 10.49
N LEU A 102 -12.55 -19.32 9.79
CA LEU A 102 -12.25 -19.48 8.37
C LEU A 102 -12.98 -18.44 7.51
N LEU A 103 -14.25 -18.19 7.83
CA LEU A 103 -15.04 -17.19 7.14
C LEU A 103 -14.43 -15.79 7.30
N VAL A 104 -14.10 -15.39 8.53
CA VAL A 104 -13.60 -14.05 8.84
C VAL A 104 -12.23 -13.80 8.21
N LEU A 105 -11.28 -14.72 8.42
CA LEU A 105 -9.94 -14.60 7.83
C LEU A 105 -10.00 -14.74 6.31
N GLY A 106 -10.87 -15.62 5.80
CA GLY A 106 -11.06 -15.84 4.37
C GLY A 106 -11.61 -14.60 3.66
N ARG A 107 -12.52 -13.88 4.30
CA ARG A 107 -13.03 -12.57 3.81
C ARG A 107 -11.94 -11.52 3.86
N ASN A 108 -11.26 -11.37 4.99
CA ASN A 108 -10.21 -10.37 5.15
C ASN A 108 -9.05 -10.58 4.16
N TYR A 109 -8.72 -11.83 3.82
CA TYR A 109 -7.73 -12.13 2.79
C TYR A 109 -8.06 -11.46 1.44
N PHE A 110 -9.33 -11.42 1.04
CA PHE A 110 -9.78 -10.77 -0.19
C PHE A 110 -10.15 -9.29 -0.04
N ASP A 111 -10.23 -8.78 1.19
CA ASP A 111 -10.44 -7.36 1.48
C ASP A 111 -9.16 -6.54 1.25
N VAL A 112 -8.82 -6.36 -0.03
CA VAL A 112 -7.65 -5.59 -0.45
C VAL A 112 -7.76 -4.12 -0.07
N CYS A 113 -8.97 -3.58 0.10
CA CYS A 113 -9.19 -2.20 0.51
C CYS A 113 -8.71 -1.97 1.93
N GLN A 114 -9.15 -2.83 2.87
CA GLN A 114 -8.73 -2.77 4.26
C GLN A 114 -7.24 -3.12 4.40
N ARG A 115 -6.77 -4.18 3.74
CA ARG A 115 -5.37 -4.63 3.84
C ARG A 115 -4.36 -3.60 3.35
N LEU A 116 -4.68 -2.88 2.28
CA LEU A 116 -3.81 -1.83 1.73
C LEU A 116 -4.13 -0.44 2.30
N ALA A 117 -5.16 -0.31 3.14
CA ALA A 117 -5.64 0.97 3.68
C ALA A 117 -5.76 2.03 2.57
N LEU A 118 -6.50 1.68 1.51
CA LEU A 118 -6.60 2.49 0.29
C LEU A 118 -7.43 3.76 0.53
N ASP A 119 -6.85 4.92 0.19
CA ASP A 119 -7.61 6.15 0.06
C ASP A 119 -8.42 6.16 -1.24
N TYR A 120 -7.85 5.57 -2.30
CA TYR A 120 -8.45 5.50 -3.62
C TYR A 120 -8.75 4.04 -3.97
N VAL A 121 -10.00 3.63 -3.78
CA VAL A 121 -10.45 2.27 -4.11
C VAL A 121 -10.66 2.16 -5.62
N PRO A 122 -9.94 1.27 -6.35
CA PRO A 122 -10.18 1.07 -7.76
C PRO A 122 -11.61 0.61 -7.99
N ARG A 123 -12.33 1.22 -8.94
CA ARG A 123 -13.72 0.82 -9.29
C ARG A 123 -13.84 -0.69 -9.58
N CYS A 124 -12.77 -1.28 -10.13
CA CYS A 124 -12.67 -2.71 -10.43
C CYS A 124 -12.73 -3.63 -9.20
N VAL A 125 -12.50 -3.13 -7.98
CA VAL A 125 -12.63 -3.93 -6.74
C VAL A 125 -14.10 -4.22 -6.43
N HIS A 126 -15.02 -3.31 -6.76
CA HIS A 126 -16.46 -3.51 -6.55
C HIS A 126 -17.09 -4.41 -7.64
N GLY A 127 -16.52 -4.43 -8.85
CA GLY A 127 -17.01 -5.18 -10.01
C GLY A 127 -15.99 -6.18 -10.53
N ILE A 128 -15.59 -7.14 -9.71
CA ILE A 128 -14.49 -8.07 -10.04
C ILE A 128 -14.79 -8.91 -11.29
N THR A 129 -16.04 -9.35 -11.45
CA THR A 129 -16.49 -10.12 -12.62
C THR A 129 -16.39 -9.29 -13.91
N ASP A 130 -16.80 -8.03 -13.88
CA ASP A 130 -16.68 -7.13 -15.04
C ASP A 130 -15.23 -6.82 -15.36
N CYS A 131 -14.41 -6.56 -14.32
CA CYS A 131 -12.97 -6.38 -14.47
C CYS A 131 -12.32 -7.61 -15.11
N ALA A 132 -12.72 -8.81 -14.70
CA ALA A 132 -12.24 -10.06 -15.28
C ALA A 132 -12.48 -10.11 -16.79
N GLN A 133 -13.73 -9.88 -17.19
CA GLN A 133 -14.18 -10.01 -18.57
C GLN A 133 -13.63 -8.91 -19.47
N ARG A 134 -13.58 -7.66 -18.98
CA ARG A 134 -13.29 -6.47 -19.80
C ARG A 134 -11.85 -5.98 -19.72
N HIS A 135 -11.14 -6.21 -18.61
CA HIS A 135 -9.80 -5.63 -18.38
C HIS A 135 -8.72 -6.70 -18.17
N ALA A 136 -9.00 -7.75 -17.41
CA ALA A 136 -8.00 -8.75 -17.03
C ALA A 136 -7.74 -9.79 -18.14
N ASN A 137 -8.78 -10.10 -18.92
CA ASN A 137 -8.72 -11.16 -19.92
C ASN A 137 -7.95 -10.70 -21.16
N LYS A 138 -6.94 -11.47 -21.59
CA LYS A 138 -6.17 -11.21 -22.82
C LYS A 138 -7.02 -11.18 -24.10
N ARG A 139 -8.23 -11.75 -24.06
CA ARG A 139 -9.20 -11.71 -25.16
C ARG A 139 -10.03 -10.42 -25.20
N SER A 140 -9.94 -9.58 -24.17
CA SER A 140 -10.65 -8.31 -24.15
C SER A 140 -10.10 -7.35 -25.22
N PRO A 141 -10.95 -6.46 -25.77
CA PRO A 141 -10.49 -5.42 -26.67
C PRO A 141 -9.39 -4.59 -26.03
N ARG A 142 -8.33 -4.31 -26.80
CA ARG A 142 -7.27 -3.41 -26.36
C ARG A 142 -7.82 -2.00 -26.12
N ALA A 143 -7.25 -1.31 -25.14
CA ALA A 143 -7.50 0.10 -24.95
C ALA A 143 -7.09 0.86 -26.21
N LYS A 144 -7.94 1.80 -26.63
CA LYS A 144 -7.61 2.73 -27.70
C LYS A 144 -6.54 3.68 -27.15
N CYS A 145 -5.44 3.85 -27.88
CA CYS A 145 -4.41 4.82 -27.53
C CYS A 145 -4.48 6.02 -28.46
N VAL A 146 -3.99 7.17 -27.99
CA VAL A 146 -3.75 8.33 -28.84
C VAL A 146 -2.76 7.94 -29.94
N GLY A 147 -3.05 8.32 -31.19
CA GLY A 147 -2.18 8.01 -32.32
C GLY A 147 -0.89 8.82 -32.31
N SER A 148 0.20 8.25 -32.84
CA SER A 148 1.56 8.82 -32.75
C SER A 148 1.69 10.25 -33.26
N LEU A 149 0.99 10.63 -34.34
CA LEU A 149 1.00 12.01 -34.84
C LEU A 149 0.40 13.00 -33.83
N ARG A 150 -0.70 12.62 -33.17
CA ARG A 150 -1.33 13.44 -32.13
C ARG A 150 -0.47 13.48 -30.87
N GLN A 151 0.19 12.39 -30.52
CA GLN A 151 1.15 12.37 -29.41
C GLN A 151 2.30 13.35 -29.65
N LEU A 152 2.94 13.28 -30.82
CA LEU A 152 4.04 14.18 -31.18
C LEU A 152 3.58 15.65 -31.17
N SER A 153 2.47 15.96 -31.85
CA SER A 153 1.93 17.32 -31.89
C SER A 153 1.56 17.86 -30.50
N THR A 154 1.08 17.01 -29.60
CA THR A 154 0.77 17.40 -28.20
C THR A 154 2.03 17.62 -27.39
N HIS A 155 3.07 16.80 -27.62
CA HIS A 155 4.37 17.02 -27.00
C HIS A 155 4.99 18.34 -27.47
N ASP A 156 4.86 18.68 -28.76
CA ASP A 156 5.34 19.94 -29.32
C ASP A 156 4.65 21.16 -28.70
N GLN A 157 3.39 21.06 -28.25
CA GLN A 157 2.73 22.14 -27.50
C GLN A 157 3.49 22.53 -26.23
N LEU A 158 4.11 21.57 -25.54
CA LEU A 158 4.95 21.88 -24.38
C LEU A 158 6.24 22.58 -24.79
N LEU A 159 6.86 22.18 -25.91
CA LEU A 159 8.04 22.87 -26.46
C LEU A 159 7.71 24.29 -26.92
N GLU A 160 6.49 24.51 -27.41
CA GLU A 160 5.95 25.82 -27.82
C GLU A 160 5.40 26.66 -26.65
N HIS A 161 5.55 26.21 -25.41
CA HIS A 161 5.05 26.88 -24.21
C HIS A 161 3.52 27.10 -24.17
N ARG A 162 2.75 26.10 -24.61
CA ARG A 162 1.28 26.08 -24.56
C ARG A 162 0.74 24.98 -23.62
N PRO A 163 0.92 25.14 -22.30
CA PRO A 163 0.55 24.12 -21.32
C PRO A 163 -0.97 23.96 -21.17
N ASP A 164 -1.74 25.02 -21.39
CA ASP A 164 -3.21 25.03 -21.40
C ASP A 164 -3.75 24.09 -22.48
N GLN A 165 -3.20 24.17 -23.70
CA GLN A 165 -3.58 23.31 -24.82
C GLN A 165 -3.23 21.85 -24.56
N PHE A 166 -2.10 21.59 -23.88
CA PHE A 166 -1.71 20.26 -23.47
C PHE A 166 -2.74 19.66 -22.50
N VAL A 167 -3.13 20.40 -21.45
CA VAL A 167 -4.12 19.94 -20.46
C VAL A 167 -5.47 19.67 -21.13
N GLU A 168 -5.94 20.61 -21.95
CA GLU A 168 -7.17 20.45 -22.72
C GLU A 168 -7.12 19.22 -23.63
N PHE A 169 -6.00 18.98 -24.32
CA PHE A 169 -5.84 17.80 -25.14
C PHE A 169 -5.95 16.50 -24.33
N VAL A 170 -5.27 16.43 -23.18
CA VAL A 170 -5.32 15.25 -22.30
C VAL A 170 -6.76 14.97 -21.86
N ASN A 171 -7.49 16.00 -21.42
CA ASN A 171 -8.90 15.88 -21.04
C ASN A 171 -9.76 15.40 -22.22
N GLN A 172 -9.58 15.96 -23.41
CA GLN A 172 -10.29 15.52 -24.60
C GLN A 172 -9.97 14.08 -25.02
N ALA A 173 -8.72 13.64 -24.86
CA ALA A 173 -8.33 12.25 -25.13
C ALA A 173 -9.06 11.29 -24.18
N ILE A 174 -9.11 11.61 -22.89
CA ILE A 174 -9.85 10.83 -21.88
C ILE A 174 -11.34 10.79 -22.22
N LEU A 175 -11.96 11.92 -22.57
CA LEU A 175 -13.37 11.98 -23.00
C LEU A 175 -13.64 11.12 -24.24
N ARG A 176 -12.68 11.04 -25.18
CA ARG A 176 -12.73 10.17 -26.36
C ARG A 176 -12.43 8.70 -26.07
N GLN A 177 -12.25 8.33 -24.80
CA GLN A 177 -11.83 6.99 -24.36
C GLN A 177 -10.52 6.54 -25.03
N GLU A 178 -9.58 7.48 -25.18
CA GLU A 178 -8.22 7.25 -25.66
C GLU A 178 -7.20 7.41 -24.54
N PHE A 179 -6.38 6.37 -24.34
CA PHE A 179 -5.27 6.41 -23.40
C PHE A 179 -4.11 7.23 -23.96
N ILE A 180 -3.61 8.17 -23.17
CA ILE A 180 -2.57 9.14 -23.57
C ILE A 180 -1.17 8.53 -23.75
N ASP A 181 -0.97 7.29 -23.29
CA ASP A 181 0.31 6.56 -23.31
C ASP A 181 1.38 7.15 -22.37
N ALA A 182 2.50 6.43 -22.20
CA ALA A 182 3.52 6.77 -21.22
C ALA A 182 4.20 8.13 -21.47
N GLU A 183 4.46 8.47 -22.74
CA GLU A 183 5.22 9.68 -23.09
C GLU A 183 4.48 10.95 -22.65
N LEU A 184 3.20 11.07 -23.01
CA LEU A 184 2.38 12.21 -22.58
C LEU A 184 2.11 12.18 -21.07
N PHE A 185 1.95 11.00 -20.46
CA PHE A 185 1.75 10.90 -19.01
C PHE A 185 2.97 11.42 -18.24
N VAL A 186 4.18 11.00 -18.64
CA VAL A 186 5.44 11.46 -18.03
C VAL A 186 5.67 12.95 -18.32
N ALA A 187 5.36 13.42 -19.52
CA ALA A 187 5.44 14.84 -19.86
C ALA A 187 4.50 15.69 -18.98
N GLY A 188 3.28 15.22 -18.69
CA GLY A 188 2.36 15.88 -17.75
C GLY A 188 2.92 15.94 -16.33
N LEU A 189 3.47 14.83 -15.81
CA LEU A 189 4.12 14.85 -14.49
C LEU A 189 5.33 15.80 -14.46
N GLN A 190 6.12 15.85 -15.54
CA GLN A 190 7.22 16.81 -15.66
C GLN A 190 6.73 18.26 -15.74
N LEU A 191 5.62 18.53 -16.43
CA LEU A 191 5.00 19.85 -16.48
C LEU A 191 4.63 20.33 -15.08
N MET A 192 3.97 19.49 -14.27
CA MET A 192 3.64 19.80 -12.88
C MET A 192 4.90 20.22 -12.08
N LEU A 193 6.02 19.52 -12.27
CA LEU A 193 7.27 19.84 -11.57
C LEU A 193 7.92 21.12 -12.06
N THR A 194 7.80 21.48 -13.33
CA THR A 194 8.65 22.51 -13.95
C THR A 194 7.94 23.83 -14.25
N PHE A 195 6.61 23.84 -14.40
CA PHE A 195 5.85 25.01 -14.84
C PHE A 195 6.04 26.25 -13.93
N ASN A 196 6.78 27.29 -14.32
CA ASN A 196 6.91 28.50 -13.48
C ASN A 196 5.75 29.49 -13.72
N ARG A 197 5.51 30.39 -12.76
CA ARG A 197 4.51 31.46 -12.89
C ARG A 197 4.77 32.29 -14.16
N PRO A 198 3.79 32.44 -15.06
CA PRO A 198 3.89 33.33 -16.21
C PRO A 198 4.19 34.77 -15.79
N SER A 199 4.95 35.51 -16.60
CA SER A 199 5.07 36.95 -16.41
C SER A 199 3.73 37.63 -16.70
N GLU A 200 3.36 38.63 -15.89
CA GLU A 200 2.17 39.45 -16.13
C GLU A 200 2.20 40.14 -17.51
N GLU A 201 3.41 40.40 -18.02
CA GLU A 201 3.65 40.97 -19.36
C GLU A 201 3.20 40.05 -20.51
N LEU A 202 3.13 38.73 -20.28
CA LEU A 202 2.68 37.78 -21.30
C LEU A 202 1.16 37.77 -21.49
N ARG A 203 0.40 38.32 -20.53
CA ARG A 203 -1.08 38.38 -20.56
C ARG A 203 -1.73 37.04 -20.93
N VAL A 204 -1.24 35.95 -20.33
CA VAL A 204 -1.86 34.63 -20.50
C VAL A 204 -3.13 34.54 -19.66
N ASP A 205 -4.13 33.84 -20.18
CA ASP A 205 -5.45 33.70 -19.54
C ASP A 205 -5.53 32.53 -18.54
N TYR A 206 -4.39 31.97 -18.13
CA TYR A 206 -4.32 30.81 -17.23
C TYR A 206 -3.38 31.00 -16.04
N GLY A 207 -3.73 30.38 -14.91
CA GLY A 207 -2.96 30.40 -13.67
C GLY A 207 -2.04 29.19 -13.45
N VAL A 208 -1.14 29.27 -12.46
CA VAL A 208 -0.30 28.14 -12.04
C VAL A 208 -1.12 26.96 -11.52
N ALA A 209 -2.12 27.23 -10.68
CA ALA A 209 -3.00 26.21 -10.13
C ALA A 209 -3.77 25.49 -11.25
N GLU A 210 -4.34 26.23 -12.20
CA GLU A 210 -5.10 25.66 -13.33
C GLU A 210 -4.26 24.69 -14.17
N ILE A 211 -2.99 25.01 -14.42
CA ILE A 211 -2.09 24.12 -15.16
C ILE A 211 -1.62 22.95 -14.29
N VAL A 212 -1.11 23.21 -13.09
CA VAL A 212 -0.49 22.17 -12.25
C VAL A 212 -1.55 21.21 -11.69
N ASP A 213 -2.59 21.75 -11.06
CA ASP A 213 -3.68 20.96 -10.47
C ASP A 213 -4.53 20.34 -11.58
N GLY A 214 -4.85 21.09 -12.64
CA GLY A 214 -5.58 20.56 -13.79
C GLY A 214 -4.84 19.43 -14.51
N THR A 215 -3.51 19.49 -14.63
CA THR A 215 -2.71 18.36 -15.13
C THR A 215 -2.80 17.18 -14.18
N GLY A 216 -2.65 17.40 -12.87
CA GLY A 216 -2.74 16.36 -11.85
C GLY A 216 -4.09 15.62 -11.90
N GLU A 217 -5.18 16.38 -11.90
CA GLU A 217 -6.56 15.87 -12.01
C GLU A 217 -6.79 15.10 -13.30
N ALA A 218 -6.29 15.60 -14.44
CA ALA A 218 -6.41 14.91 -15.72
C ALA A 218 -5.67 13.56 -15.71
N LEU A 219 -4.45 13.50 -15.15
CA LEU A 219 -3.68 12.27 -15.04
C LEU A 219 -4.33 11.27 -14.06
N GLU A 220 -4.85 11.76 -12.94
CA GLU A 220 -5.62 10.92 -12.00
C GLU A 220 -6.89 10.36 -12.64
N THR A 221 -7.61 11.18 -13.40
CA THR A 221 -8.81 10.78 -14.15
C THR A 221 -8.46 9.75 -15.23
N CYS A 222 -7.30 9.89 -15.87
CA CYS A 222 -6.78 8.91 -16.82
C CYS A 222 -6.59 7.54 -16.14
N LEU A 223 -6.04 7.48 -14.93
CA LEU A 223 -5.88 6.21 -14.19
C LEU A 223 -7.22 5.54 -13.89
N GLU A 224 -8.27 6.31 -13.62
CA GLU A 224 -9.61 5.77 -13.35
C GLU A 224 -10.29 5.18 -14.60
N HIS A 225 -10.13 5.85 -15.74
CA HIS A 225 -10.68 5.40 -17.03
C HIS A 225 -9.88 4.24 -17.63
N PHE A 226 -8.57 4.21 -17.39
CA PHE A 226 -7.64 3.21 -17.94
C PHE A 226 -6.91 2.44 -16.84
N PRO A 227 -7.59 1.75 -15.91
CA PRO A 227 -6.95 1.22 -14.72
C PRO A 227 -5.78 0.27 -15.03
N PRO A 228 -4.73 0.21 -14.18
CA PRO A 228 -3.56 -0.65 -14.39
C PRO A 228 -3.88 -2.15 -14.41
N CYS A 229 -5.10 -2.51 -14.02
CA CYS A 229 -5.62 -3.85 -14.19
C CYS A 229 -5.84 -4.22 -15.68
N ARG A 230 -5.87 -3.29 -16.63
CA ARG A 230 -5.94 -3.65 -18.06
C ARG A 230 -4.67 -4.36 -18.51
N TRP A 231 -4.83 -5.57 -19.04
CA TRP A 231 -3.71 -6.47 -19.34
C TRP A 231 -2.74 -5.89 -20.38
N ASP A 232 -3.25 -5.10 -21.32
CA ASP A 232 -2.53 -4.51 -22.45
C ASP A 232 -1.81 -3.20 -22.08
N LEU A 233 -2.25 -2.51 -21.04
CA LEU A 233 -1.65 -1.25 -20.56
C LEU A 233 -0.53 -1.45 -19.54
N ARG A 234 -0.38 -2.64 -18.98
CA ARG A 234 0.66 -2.96 -18.00
C ARG A 234 2.08 -2.56 -18.45
N PRO A 235 2.55 -2.85 -19.69
CA PRO A 235 3.85 -2.39 -20.16
C PRO A 235 3.97 -0.86 -20.21
N THR A 236 2.89 -0.15 -20.50
CA THR A 236 2.89 1.31 -20.48
C THR A 236 3.00 1.86 -19.07
N TYR A 237 2.29 1.30 -18.10
CA TYR A 237 2.44 1.72 -16.70
C TYR A 237 3.85 1.47 -16.14
N GLN A 238 4.50 0.38 -16.57
CA GLN A 238 5.92 0.17 -16.28
C GLN A 238 6.80 1.27 -16.87
N ARG A 239 6.54 1.69 -18.12
CA ARG A 239 7.26 2.81 -18.76
C ARG A 239 7.01 4.15 -18.06
N ILE A 240 5.83 4.37 -17.46
CA ILE A 240 5.53 5.59 -16.70
C ILE A 240 6.39 5.67 -15.44
N VAL A 241 6.37 4.62 -14.60
CA VAL A 241 7.14 4.65 -13.33
C VAL A 241 8.64 4.63 -13.56
N MET A 242 9.10 4.03 -14.67
CA MET A 242 10.48 4.05 -15.15
C MET A 242 10.77 5.20 -16.14
N GLY A 243 9.86 6.18 -16.23
CA GLY A 243 9.98 7.31 -17.16
C GLY A 243 11.20 8.18 -16.87
N ARG A 244 11.56 9.06 -17.80
CA ARG A 244 12.69 9.98 -17.66
C ARG A 244 12.20 11.40 -17.43
N LEU A 245 12.99 12.15 -16.66
CA LEU A 245 12.79 13.58 -16.48
C LEU A 245 13.74 14.30 -17.44
N ASP A 246 13.25 14.60 -18.63
CA ASP A 246 14.01 15.15 -19.75
C ASP A 246 14.31 16.65 -19.63
N ALA A 247 13.64 17.38 -18.74
CA ALA A 247 13.92 18.80 -18.53
C ALA A 247 15.35 19.02 -18.00
N ALA A 248 16.03 20.06 -18.51
CA ALA A 248 17.44 20.31 -18.23
C ALA A 248 17.78 20.48 -16.74
N CYS A 249 16.85 21.03 -15.94
CA CYS A 249 16.98 21.17 -14.48
C CYS A 249 17.12 19.83 -13.73
N PHE A 250 16.76 18.72 -14.37
CA PHE A 250 16.92 17.36 -13.84
C PHE A 250 18.18 16.64 -14.34
N GLY A 251 19.11 17.34 -15.00
CA GLY A 251 20.37 16.73 -15.49
C GLY A 251 21.25 16.09 -14.40
N ARG A 252 21.01 16.41 -13.12
CA ARG A 252 21.66 15.80 -11.94
C ARG A 252 21.01 14.50 -11.45
N CYS A 253 19.79 14.20 -11.91
CA CYS A 253 19.08 12.98 -11.55
C CYS A 253 19.62 11.81 -12.37
N ASP A 254 19.70 10.62 -11.78
CA ASP A 254 20.07 9.43 -12.55
C ASP A 254 18.87 8.96 -13.37
N GLN A 255 18.91 9.21 -14.67
CA GLN A 255 17.84 8.81 -15.60
C GLN A 255 17.67 7.29 -15.71
N ARG A 256 18.60 6.48 -15.18
CA ARG A 256 18.50 5.01 -15.13
C ARG A 256 17.64 4.52 -13.96
N GLU A 257 17.52 5.32 -12.89
CA GLU A 257 16.71 4.97 -11.71
C GLU A 257 15.21 5.15 -11.97
N GLY A 258 14.83 5.91 -13.00
CA GLY A 258 13.45 6.15 -13.40
C GLY A 258 12.73 7.22 -12.58
N LEU A 259 11.59 7.67 -13.10
CA LEU A 259 10.80 8.80 -12.59
C LEU A 259 10.48 8.66 -11.10
N PHE A 260 9.94 7.51 -10.70
CA PHE A 260 9.49 7.29 -9.33
C PHE A 260 10.63 7.47 -8.31
N ARG A 261 11.80 6.88 -8.59
CA ARG A 261 12.97 6.98 -7.70
C ARG A 261 13.58 8.38 -7.74
N ASN A 262 13.58 9.03 -8.89
CA ASN A 262 14.06 10.41 -9.02
C ASN A 262 13.19 11.40 -8.24
N VAL A 263 11.87 11.25 -8.22
CA VAL A 263 10.97 12.08 -7.39
C VAL A 263 11.28 11.90 -5.91
N LEU A 264 11.43 10.65 -5.43
CA LEU A 264 11.79 10.38 -4.03
C LEU A 264 13.18 10.94 -3.69
N HIS A 265 14.14 10.82 -4.61
CA HIS A 265 15.48 11.38 -4.43
C HIS A 265 15.45 12.92 -4.35
N LEU A 266 14.63 13.59 -5.16
CA LEU A 266 14.45 15.04 -5.09
C LEU A 266 13.84 15.46 -3.75
N ILE A 267 12.85 14.73 -3.22
CA ILE A 267 12.27 14.97 -1.89
C ILE A 267 13.35 14.80 -0.80
N GLU A 268 14.07 13.68 -0.80
CA GLU A 268 15.16 13.39 0.15
C GLU A 268 16.20 14.52 0.15
N ARG A 269 16.65 14.92 -1.03
CA ARG A 269 17.65 15.97 -1.18
C ARG A 269 17.12 17.33 -0.75
N ASP A 270 15.89 17.69 -1.12
CA ASP A 270 15.31 18.98 -0.76
C ASP A 270 15.06 19.04 0.77
N ILE A 271 14.76 17.92 1.44
CA ILE A 271 14.71 17.85 2.93
C ILE A 271 16.07 18.24 3.54
N GLU A 272 17.16 17.73 2.97
CA GLU A 272 18.52 17.89 3.50
C GLU A 272 19.20 19.21 3.12
N THR A 273 18.78 19.85 2.04
CA THR A 273 19.48 21.02 1.47
C THR A 273 18.67 22.31 1.58
N HIS A 274 19.30 23.37 2.08
CA HIS A 274 18.81 24.73 1.92
C HIS A 274 19.39 25.30 0.62
N GLN A 275 18.61 25.36 -0.45
CA GLN A 275 18.99 26.17 -1.61
C GLN A 275 18.67 27.62 -1.27
N GLU A 276 19.68 28.49 -1.25
CA GLU A 276 19.47 29.94 -1.15
C GLU A 276 18.57 30.41 -2.30
N GLU A 277 17.41 30.96 -1.94
CA GLU A 277 16.52 31.67 -2.86
C GLU A 277 17.32 32.83 -3.49
N GLY A 278 17.64 32.73 -4.78
CA GLY A 278 18.25 33.84 -5.53
C GLY A 278 19.48 33.53 -6.39
N ALA A 279 20.02 32.32 -6.41
CA ALA A 279 21.17 32.00 -7.29
C ALA A 279 20.82 32.02 -8.80
N GLY A 280 19.53 31.99 -9.16
CA GLY A 280 19.05 32.02 -10.55
C GLY A 280 19.33 33.35 -11.27
N ASN A 281 19.37 34.47 -10.56
CA ASN A 281 19.64 35.80 -11.16
C ASN A 281 21.12 36.18 -11.21
N ARG A 282 22.01 35.51 -10.44
CA ARG A 282 23.45 35.86 -10.45
C ARG A 282 24.27 35.13 -11.50
N ARG A 283 23.79 34.00 -12.05
CA ARG A 283 24.57 33.21 -13.02
C ARG A 283 24.56 33.73 -14.46
N VAL A 284 23.67 34.65 -14.80
CA VAL A 284 23.65 35.27 -16.15
C VAL A 284 24.62 36.46 -16.27
N ALA A 285 25.07 37.03 -15.15
CA ALA A 285 26.01 38.18 -15.14
C ALA A 285 27.50 37.80 -15.09
N ALA A 286 27.85 36.52 -14.91
CA ALA A 286 29.24 36.07 -14.75
C ALA A 286 29.91 35.63 -16.06
N GLY A 287 29.44 36.15 -17.20
CA GLY A 287 29.96 35.87 -18.54
C GLY A 287 30.78 37.01 -19.16
N SER A 288 31.38 37.90 -18.36
CA SER A 288 32.28 38.92 -18.90
C SER A 288 33.42 39.22 -17.94
N LYS A 289 34.58 38.63 -18.24
CA LYS A 289 35.92 39.26 -18.05
C LYS A 289 37.03 38.29 -18.50
N LYS A 290 37.69 38.62 -19.61
CA LYS A 290 39.16 38.61 -19.72
C LYS A 290 39.65 39.32 -21.00
N GLY A 291 40.52 40.32 -20.79
CA GLY A 291 41.45 40.94 -21.77
C GLY A 291 40.81 42.03 -22.64
N THR A 292 41.33 43.25 -22.79
CA THR A 292 42.71 43.69 -22.68
C THR A 292 42.79 45.20 -22.44
N THR A 293 43.80 45.58 -21.68
CA THR A 293 44.21 46.93 -21.26
C THR A 293 44.56 47.86 -22.41
N ARG A 294 43.98 49.08 -22.49
CA ARG A 294 44.67 50.25 -23.08
C ARG A 294 44.13 51.61 -22.59
N ARG A 295 44.86 52.18 -21.62
CA ARG A 295 45.36 53.57 -21.51
C ARG A 295 44.41 54.77 -21.77
N ARG A 296 44.06 55.44 -20.66
CA ARG A 296 43.93 56.89 -20.37
C ARG A 296 43.77 57.91 -21.53
N THR A 297 42.69 58.70 -21.44
CA THR A 297 42.59 60.20 -21.41
C THR A 297 41.11 60.54 -21.10
N SER A 298 40.78 61.13 -19.93
CA SER A 298 40.29 62.53 -19.76
C SER A 298 39.08 62.84 -20.67
N GLU A 299 37.87 63.22 -20.25
CA GLU A 299 37.40 64.15 -19.20
C GLU A 299 35.96 63.77 -18.78
N ALA A 300 35.48 64.36 -17.69
CA ALA A 300 34.14 64.19 -17.13
C ALA A 300 33.05 64.86 -18.00
N GLU A 301 31.79 64.55 -17.66
CA GLU A 301 30.51 65.11 -18.17
C GLU A 301 29.85 64.28 -19.30
N ASP A 302 29.04 63.29 -18.92
CA ASP A 302 27.58 63.38 -19.09
C ASP A 302 26.89 62.25 -18.30
N ASP A 303 26.10 62.65 -17.30
CA ASP A 303 25.19 61.81 -16.54
C ASP A 303 23.94 61.62 -17.40
N GLY A 304 23.64 60.38 -17.81
CA GLY A 304 22.32 60.02 -18.30
C GLY A 304 22.27 59.29 -19.64
N ASP A 305 22.87 58.10 -19.74
CA ASP A 305 22.46 57.18 -20.82
C ASP A 305 22.71 55.68 -20.57
N ASP A 306 22.87 55.24 -19.31
CA ASP A 306 22.93 53.79 -18.97
C ASP A 306 21.54 53.18 -18.70
N ALA A 307 20.47 53.95 -18.96
CA ALA A 307 19.07 53.51 -18.92
C ALA A 307 18.55 52.99 -20.28
N MET A 308 19.40 52.96 -21.31
CA MET A 308 19.03 52.78 -22.72
C MET A 308 19.58 51.46 -23.31
N MET A 309 19.23 50.30 -22.73
CA MET A 309 18.97 49.10 -23.55
C MET A 309 18.27 47.99 -22.74
N TYR A 310 17.00 48.22 -22.40
CA TYR A 310 16.06 47.10 -22.22
C TYR A 310 15.77 46.51 -23.62
N ASN A 311 16.76 45.85 -24.22
CA ASN A 311 16.62 45.31 -25.56
C ASN A 311 15.61 44.14 -25.56
N TYR A 312 15.01 43.87 -26.71
CA TYR A 312 14.01 42.80 -26.87
C TYR A 312 14.51 41.45 -26.33
N ASN A 313 15.80 41.13 -26.45
CA ASN A 313 16.36 39.88 -25.92
C ASN A 313 16.36 39.84 -24.39
N THR A 314 16.69 40.95 -23.72
CA THR A 314 16.63 41.07 -22.25
C THR A 314 15.19 41.01 -21.75
N TRP A 315 14.26 41.67 -22.45
CA TRP A 315 12.83 41.55 -22.16
C TRP A 315 12.33 40.11 -22.36
N MET A 316 12.69 39.46 -23.47
CA MET A 316 12.34 38.07 -23.76
C MET A 316 12.91 37.08 -22.74
N LEU A 317 14.18 37.24 -22.33
CA LEU A 317 14.80 36.35 -21.34
C LEU A 317 14.14 36.47 -19.96
N THR A 318 13.66 37.66 -19.62
CA THR A 318 12.99 37.96 -18.35
C THR A 318 11.51 37.53 -18.36
N ASN A 319 10.82 37.75 -19.48
CA ASN A 319 9.36 37.57 -19.55
C ASN A 319 8.91 36.28 -20.23
N ARG A 320 9.79 35.50 -20.88
CA ARG A 320 9.39 34.22 -21.50
C ARG A 320 8.89 33.22 -20.46
N MET A 321 7.97 32.38 -20.91
CA MET A 321 7.58 31.17 -20.19
C MET A 321 8.82 30.32 -19.87
N CYS A 322 8.89 29.84 -18.63
CA CYS A 322 10.02 29.08 -18.13
C CYS A 322 9.52 27.80 -17.47
N TYR A 323 10.18 26.69 -17.79
CA TYR A 323 9.96 25.38 -17.19
C TYR A 323 11.22 24.94 -16.46
N ASP A 324 11.34 25.30 -15.19
CA ASP A 324 12.54 25.08 -14.39
C ASP A 324 12.19 24.84 -12.92
N PHE A 325 12.38 23.59 -12.49
CA PHE A 325 12.13 23.17 -11.11
C PHE A 325 13.01 23.92 -10.10
N ASP A 326 14.24 24.30 -10.49
CA ASP A 326 15.18 24.97 -9.57
C ASP A 326 14.85 26.43 -9.31
N ARG A 327 13.97 27.02 -10.13
CA ARG A 327 13.49 28.40 -9.94
C ARG A 327 12.31 28.50 -8.99
N LEU A 328 11.74 27.37 -8.60
CA LEU A 328 10.58 27.34 -7.71
C LEU A 328 11.00 27.55 -6.25
N ALA A 329 10.16 28.26 -5.51
CA ALA A 329 10.33 28.42 -4.07
C ALA A 329 10.28 27.04 -3.38
N ARG A 330 10.96 26.90 -2.24
CA ARG A 330 11.04 25.62 -1.51
C ARG A 330 9.65 25.03 -1.19
N PRO A 331 8.66 25.78 -0.67
CA PRO A 331 7.34 25.21 -0.39
C PRO A 331 6.66 24.69 -1.66
N GLU A 332 6.76 25.44 -2.75
CA GLU A 332 6.17 25.07 -4.05
C GLU A 332 6.84 23.83 -4.66
N ARG A 333 8.15 23.65 -4.47
CA ARG A 333 8.84 22.41 -4.87
C ARG A 333 8.30 21.19 -4.16
N PHE A 334 8.12 21.27 -2.83
CA PHE A 334 7.54 20.16 -2.07
C PHE A 334 6.11 19.88 -2.48
N GLN A 335 5.26 20.91 -2.60
CA GLN A 335 3.88 20.75 -3.06
C GLN A 335 3.81 20.01 -4.41
N ARG A 336 4.64 20.39 -5.38
CA ARG A 336 4.69 19.72 -6.70
C ARG A 336 5.25 18.31 -6.64
N LEU A 337 6.31 18.08 -5.85
CA LEU A 337 6.87 16.74 -5.66
C LEU A 337 5.86 15.79 -5.02
N PHE A 338 5.13 16.24 -4.00
CA PHE A 338 4.09 15.43 -3.36
C PHE A 338 2.85 15.26 -4.22
N ALA A 339 2.47 16.26 -5.04
CA ALA A 339 1.41 16.11 -6.04
C ALA A 339 1.75 15.03 -7.07
N VAL A 340 2.97 15.05 -7.63
CA VAL A 340 3.44 13.98 -8.54
C VAL A 340 3.53 12.63 -7.83
N LEU A 341 4.09 12.59 -6.62
CA LEU A 341 4.18 11.36 -5.84
C LEU A 341 2.80 10.78 -5.52
N ARG A 342 1.79 11.61 -5.26
CA ARG A 342 0.39 11.20 -5.04
C ARG A 342 -0.18 10.45 -6.24
N VAL A 343 0.01 10.98 -7.46
CA VAL A 343 -0.41 10.30 -8.71
C VAL A 343 0.31 8.96 -8.87
N LEU A 344 1.62 8.92 -8.63
CA LEU A 344 2.42 7.69 -8.74
C LEU A 344 2.00 6.65 -7.69
N VAL A 345 1.77 7.06 -6.44
CA VAL A 345 1.31 6.16 -5.37
C VAL A 345 -0.12 5.65 -5.65
N LYS A 346 -1.02 6.50 -6.19
CA LYS A 346 -2.36 6.07 -6.66
C LYS A 346 -2.24 4.97 -7.72
N LEU A 347 -1.34 5.14 -8.71
CA LEU A 347 -1.06 4.10 -9.71
C LEU A 347 -0.58 2.79 -9.05
N LEU A 348 0.36 2.86 -8.11
CA LEU A 348 0.90 1.68 -7.41
C LEU A 348 -0.16 0.97 -6.56
N GLU A 349 -1.00 1.72 -5.86
CA GLU A 349 -2.15 1.21 -5.09
C GLU A 349 -3.13 0.46 -6.00
N MET A 350 -3.52 1.08 -7.11
CA MET A 350 -4.46 0.47 -8.05
C MET A 350 -3.90 -0.80 -8.70
N ASP A 351 -2.62 -0.81 -9.09
CA ASP A 351 -1.97 -2.01 -9.63
C ASP A 351 -1.88 -3.11 -8.56
N PHE A 352 -1.42 -2.77 -7.35
CA PHE A 352 -1.16 -3.77 -6.32
C PHE A 352 -2.44 -4.39 -5.78
N ALA A 353 -3.50 -3.59 -5.55
CA ALA A 353 -4.81 -4.10 -5.14
C ALA A 353 -5.36 -5.11 -6.16
N MET A 354 -5.35 -4.75 -7.43
CA MET A 354 -5.85 -5.62 -8.49
C MET A 354 -4.93 -6.82 -8.74
N TRP A 355 -3.62 -6.67 -8.52
CA TRP A 355 -2.68 -7.77 -8.57
C TRP A 355 -2.94 -8.81 -7.48
N MET A 356 -3.21 -8.38 -6.24
CA MET A 356 -3.53 -9.27 -5.11
C MET A 356 -4.78 -10.10 -5.40
N LEU A 357 -5.85 -9.47 -5.90
CA LEU A 357 -7.09 -10.17 -6.26
C LEU A 357 -6.90 -11.19 -7.41
N ARG A 358 -5.97 -10.92 -8.34
CA ARG A 358 -5.64 -11.84 -9.46
C ARG A 358 -4.72 -12.98 -9.09
N ASN A 359 -3.98 -12.85 -7.99
CA ASN A 359 -2.97 -13.82 -7.57
C ASN A 359 -3.22 -14.30 -6.12
N PRO A 360 -4.43 -14.81 -5.80
CA PRO A 360 -4.75 -15.26 -4.45
C PRO A 360 -4.08 -16.58 -4.08
N THR A 361 -3.43 -17.24 -5.03
CA THR A 361 -2.63 -18.44 -4.79
C THR A 361 -1.25 -18.28 -5.41
N ARG A 362 -0.28 -19.00 -4.85
CA ARG A 362 1.14 -18.90 -5.21
C ARG A 362 1.64 -17.46 -5.16
N THR A 363 1.17 -16.68 -4.20
CA THR A 363 1.42 -15.24 -4.10
C THR A 363 2.90 -14.91 -4.07
N GLN A 364 3.69 -15.60 -3.22
CA GLN A 364 5.15 -15.47 -3.19
C GLN A 364 5.78 -15.74 -4.56
N HIS A 365 5.41 -16.84 -5.22
CA HIS A 365 5.96 -17.18 -6.55
C HIS A 365 5.63 -16.12 -7.61
N ASN A 366 4.40 -15.60 -7.62
CA ASN A 366 3.99 -14.56 -8.56
C ASN A 366 4.65 -13.21 -8.23
N LEU A 367 4.89 -12.90 -6.95
CA LEU A 367 5.61 -11.71 -6.49
C LEU A 367 7.07 -11.74 -6.93
N CYS A 368 7.70 -12.90 -6.91
CA CYS A 368 9.08 -13.07 -7.34
C CYS A 368 9.26 -13.18 -8.87
N ASN A 369 8.16 -13.27 -9.63
CA ASN A 369 8.21 -13.46 -11.08
C ASN A 369 8.25 -12.10 -11.80
N PRO A 370 9.33 -11.75 -12.54
CA PRO A 370 9.48 -10.45 -13.19
C PRO A 370 8.38 -10.10 -14.20
N THR A 371 7.71 -11.10 -14.76
CA THR A 371 6.63 -10.89 -15.74
C THR A 371 5.28 -10.64 -15.07
N ARG A 372 5.11 -11.11 -13.82
CA ARG A 372 3.82 -11.13 -13.11
C ARG A 372 3.79 -10.26 -11.87
N ASN A 373 4.92 -9.88 -11.30
CA ASN A 373 5.01 -9.11 -10.06
C ASN A 373 4.36 -7.71 -10.18
N PRO A 374 3.79 -7.16 -9.10
CA PRO A 374 3.20 -5.83 -9.13
C PRO A 374 4.28 -4.76 -9.35
N LEU A 375 3.88 -3.57 -9.81
CA LEU A 375 4.78 -2.44 -10.07
C LEU A 375 5.62 -2.09 -8.84
N VAL A 376 5.01 -2.09 -7.65
CA VAL A 376 5.72 -1.82 -6.39
C VAL A 376 6.89 -2.79 -6.17
N ALA A 377 6.73 -4.07 -6.52
CA ALA A 377 7.79 -5.05 -6.34
C ALA A 377 8.95 -4.83 -7.31
N GLN A 378 8.65 -4.45 -8.56
CA GLN A 378 9.64 -4.14 -9.59
C GLN A 378 10.46 -2.89 -9.26
N LEU A 379 9.83 -1.89 -8.64
CA LEU A 379 10.49 -0.64 -8.27
C LEU A 379 11.42 -0.81 -7.08
N VAL A 380 11.14 -1.77 -6.19
CA VAL A 380 11.83 -1.90 -4.91
C VAL A 380 12.90 -2.99 -4.98
N TRP A 381 12.61 -4.15 -5.58
CA TRP A 381 13.48 -5.33 -5.54
C TRP A 381 13.92 -5.78 -6.93
N ASN A 382 15.22 -6.07 -7.06
CA ASN A 382 15.85 -6.68 -8.24
C ASN A 382 16.33 -8.10 -7.92
N GLY A 383 15.47 -8.91 -7.30
CA GLY A 383 15.85 -10.18 -6.68
C GLY A 383 15.23 -10.26 -5.30
N ASP A 384 15.96 -10.86 -4.34
CA ASP A 384 15.64 -10.99 -2.90
C ASP A 384 14.39 -10.23 -2.41
N TYR A 385 13.21 -10.75 -2.74
CA TYR A 385 11.94 -10.03 -2.58
C TYR A 385 11.53 -10.05 -1.12
N GLY A 386 11.14 -8.89 -0.60
CA GLY A 386 10.78 -8.72 0.81
C GLY A 386 11.96 -8.37 1.72
N SER A 387 13.19 -8.29 1.21
CA SER A 387 14.35 -7.87 2.01
C SER A 387 14.47 -6.35 2.17
N VAL A 388 15.14 -5.92 3.24
CA VAL A 388 15.39 -4.50 3.52
C VAL A 388 16.66 -4.04 2.80
N ASN A 389 16.47 -3.48 1.61
CA ASN A 389 17.56 -2.93 0.80
C ASN A 389 17.80 -1.42 1.06
N LEU A 390 18.74 -0.81 0.32
CA LEU A 390 19.08 0.61 0.49
C LEU A 390 17.90 1.54 0.18
N PHE A 391 17.08 1.20 -0.82
CA PHE A 391 15.88 1.98 -1.16
C PHE A 391 14.91 2.02 0.02
N VAL A 392 14.61 0.86 0.64
CA VAL A 392 13.74 0.78 1.81
C VAL A 392 14.31 1.58 2.99
N LYS A 393 15.62 1.52 3.24
CA LYS A 393 16.28 2.28 4.31
C LYS A 393 16.19 3.79 4.09
N LYS A 394 16.39 4.26 2.85
CA LYS A 394 16.23 5.69 2.50
C LYS A 394 14.79 6.15 2.68
N LEU A 395 13.82 5.32 2.29
CA LEU A 395 12.40 5.62 2.49
C LEU A 395 12.05 5.72 3.99
N PHE A 396 12.57 4.82 4.84
CA PHE A 396 12.42 4.93 6.29
C PHE A 396 13.02 6.24 6.82
N GLN A 397 14.24 6.58 6.41
CA GLN A 397 14.91 7.80 6.84
C GLN A 397 14.13 9.04 6.43
N MET A 398 13.64 9.10 5.19
CA MET A 398 12.80 10.19 4.68
C MET A 398 11.53 10.33 5.52
N PHE A 399 10.80 9.24 5.77
CA PHE A 399 9.58 9.26 6.58
C PHE A 399 9.85 9.76 8.00
N ILE A 400 10.91 9.29 8.66
CA ILE A 400 11.28 9.72 10.00
C ILE A 400 11.68 11.21 10.02
N ASN A 401 12.44 11.66 9.03
CA ASN A 401 12.84 13.07 8.90
C ASN A 401 11.61 13.98 8.73
N MET A 402 10.65 13.62 7.89
CA MET A 402 9.40 14.38 7.72
C MET A 402 8.59 14.46 9.02
N ASN A 403 8.51 13.36 9.79
CA ASN A 403 7.84 13.35 11.09
C ASN A 403 8.58 14.21 12.13
N ALA A 404 9.92 14.23 12.09
CA ALA A 404 10.75 15.04 12.97
C ALA A 404 10.62 16.53 12.67
N LEU A 405 10.50 16.88 11.39
CA LEU A 405 10.34 18.23 10.87
C LEU A 405 8.89 18.71 10.85
N GLN A 406 7.93 17.83 11.15
CA GLN A 406 6.49 18.14 11.19
C GLN A 406 5.97 18.72 9.87
N TYR A 407 6.34 18.07 8.76
CA TYR A 407 5.79 18.41 7.44
C TYR A 407 4.26 18.25 7.42
N PRO A 408 3.55 18.87 6.45
CA PRO A 408 2.10 18.77 6.34
C PRO A 408 1.61 17.32 6.37
N GLN A 409 0.52 17.09 7.09
CA GLN A 409 0.02 15.74 7.34
C GLN A 409 -0.37 15.00 6.05
N GLU A 410 -0.86 15.74 5.05
CA GLU A 410 -1.17 15.21 3.72
C GLU A 410 0.06 14.64 3.00
N ASP A 411 1.22 15.27 3.16
CA ASP A 411 2.47 14.82 2.53
C ASP A 411 3.07 13.62 3.25
N ILE A 412 3.04 13.64 4.60
CA ILE A 412 3.40 12.47 5.42
C ILE A 412 2.51 11.28 5.06
N ALA A 413 1.21 11.53 4.82
CA ALA A 413 0.26 10.49 4.43
C ALA A 413 0.62 9.83 3.09
N VAL A 414 1.11 10.58 2.09
CA VAL A 414 1.56 10.01 0.80
C VAL A 414 2.73 9.03 1.00
N VAL A 415 3.72 9.37 1.83
CA VAL A 415 4.84 8.47 2.14
C VAL A 415 4.39 7.27 2.99
N SER A 416 3.46 7.49 3.91
CA SER A 416 2.87 6.42 4.73
C SER A 416 2.10 5.40 3.90
N ARG A 417 1.37 5.85 2.86
CA ARG A 417 0.71 4.97 1.87
C ARG A 417 1.73 4.07 1.18
N LEU A 418 2.81 4.66 0.66
CA LEU A 418 3.89 3.90 0.02
C LEU A 418 4.52 2.88 0.98
N LEU A 419 4.81 3.27 2.22
CA LEU A 419 5.32 2.37 3.24
C LEU A 419 4.35 1.21 3.53
N ASN A 420 3.04 1.46 3.50
CA ASN A 420 2.04 0.41 3.66
C ASN A 420 2.08 -0.60 2.50
N LEU A 421 2.20 -0.12 1.24
CA LEU A 421 2.35 -1.01 0.09
C LEU A 421 3.59 -1.91 0.23
N LEU A 422 4.72 -1.34 0.66
CA LEU A 422 5.94 -2.13 0.89
C LEU A 422 5.76 -3.16 2.00
N THR A 423 5.12 -2.75 3.10
CA THR A 423 4.87 -3.64 4.24
C THR A 423 4.01 -4.83 3.83
N VAL A 424 2.94 -4.58 3.08
CA VAL A 424 2.07 -5.66 2.57
C VAL A 424 2.81 -6.52 1.54
N ALA A 425 3.65 -5.94 0.68
CA ALA A 425 4.46 -6.72 -0.26
C ALA A 425 5.50 -7.61 0.44
N VAL A 426 6.17 -7.11 1.49
CA VAL A 426 7.07 -7.90 2.35
C VAL A 426 6.30 -9.05 3.00
N ASN A 427 5.13 -8.77 3.57
CA ASN A 427 4.25 -9.79 4.16
C ASN A 427 3.88 -10.89 3.14
N LEU A 428 3.45 -10.51 1.95
CA LEU A 428 3.11 -11.44 0.86
C LEU A 428 4.30 -12.25 0.34
N SER A 429 5.53 -11.75 0.49
CA SER A 429 6.75 -12.51 0.14
C SER A 429 6.97 -13.73 1.03
N GLU A 430 6.31 -13.78 2.19
CA GLU A 430 6.43 -14.86 3.18
C GLU A 430 5.31 -15.90 3.06
N PHE A 431 4.37 -15.73 2.13
CA PHE A 431 3.21 -16.59 1.96
C PHE A 431 3.60 -17.89 1.25
N GLN A 432 4.08 -18.85 2.02
CA GLN A 432 4.36 -20.21 1.57
C GLN A 432 3.07 -21.02 1.51
N HIS A 433 2.90 -21.78 0.42
CA HIS A 433 1.77 -22.70 0.27
C HIS A 433 2.22 -24.10 0.72
N SER A 434 1.88 -24.47 1.96
CA SER A 434 2.07 -25.82 2.49
C SER A 434 0.75 -26.58 2.30
N ASP A 435 0.77 -27.72 1.62
CA ASP A 435 -0.42 -28.58 1.42
C ASP A 435 -1.66 -27.87 0.85
N GLY A 436 -1.45 -26.78 0.10
CA GLY A 436 -2.54 -25.98 -0.49
C GLY A 436 -3.20 -24.97 0.45
N GLN A 437 -2.67 -24.80 1.66
CA GLN A 437 -3.15 -23.86 2.67
C GLN A 437 -2.11 -22.74 2.92
N ILE A 438 -2.57 -21.61 3.44
CA ILE A 438 -1.78 -20.42 3.76
C ILE A 438 -2.02 -20.07 5.23
N GLU A 439 -0.95 -19.88 5.99
CA GLU A 439 -1.01 -19.28 7.32
C GLU A 439 -1.38 -17.80 7.21
N TYR A 440 -2.43 -17.35 7.89
CA TYR A 440 -2.90 -15.98 7.81
C TYR A 440 -3.54 -15.51 9.13
N PRO A 441 -3.23 -14.29 9.62
CA PRO A 441 -2.20 -13.36 9.16
C PRO A 441 -0.79 -13.97 9.28
N CYS A 442 0.12 -13.67 8.35
CA CYS A 442 1.48 -14.21 8.36
C CYS A 442 2.49 -13.08 8.51
N ALA A 443 3.30 -13.10 9.57
CA ALA A 443 4.39 -12.14 9.78
C ALA A 443 5.62 -12.88 10.33
N LYS A 444 6.52 -13.28 9.43
CA LYS A 444 7.69 -14.12 9.73
C LYS A 444 8.97 -13.26 9.70
N ASP A 445 10.12 -13.88 9.48
CA ASP A 445 11.43 -13.27 9.66
C ASP A 445 11.66 -11.98 8.86
N ASN A 446 11.21 -11.91 7.60
CA ASN A 446 11.36 -10.72 6.76
C ASN A 446 10.48 -9.58 7.28
N SER A 447 9.21 -9.87 7.62
CA SER A 447 8.32 -8.86 8.21
C SER A 447 8.87 -8.33 9.53
N GLN A 448 9.36 -9.23 10.40
CA GLN A 448 9.98 -8.85 11.68
C GLN A 448 11.30 -8.09 11.49
N HIS A 449 12.12 -8.47 10.49
CA HIS A 449 13.34 -7.74 10.16
C HIS A 449 13.01 -6.34 9.62
N TYR A 450 12.00 -6.21 8.76
CA TYR A 450 11.53 -4.94 8.22
C TYR A 450 11.09 -3.97 9.32
N ALA A 451 10.26 -4.42 10.27
CA ALA A 451 9.84 -3.63 11.43
C ALA A 451 11.04 -3.21 12.30
N ARG A 452 11.97 -4.14 12.59
CA ARG A 452 13.19 -3.85 13.35
C ARG A 452 14.09 -2.83 12.66
N GLN A 453 14.20 -2.85 11.32
CA GLN A 453 15.00 -1.87 10.59
C GLN A 453 14.35 -0.48 10.62
N LEU A 454 13.03 -0.38 10.55
CA LEU A 454 12.32 0.89 10.73
C LEU A 454 12.56 1.45 12.14
N TRP A 455 12.38 0.61 13.17
CA TRP A 455 12.65 1.00 14.55
C TRP A 455 14.11 1.45 14.75
N LYS A 456 15.07 0.69 14.22
CA LYS A 456 16.49 1.04 14.28
C LYS A 456 16.75 2.41 13.65
N THR A 457 16.18 2.67 12.48
CA THR A 457 16.33 3.96 11.77
C THR A 457 15.79 5.12 12.62
N LEU A 458 14.61 4.92 13.25
CA LEU A 458 14.00 5.89 14.16
C LEU A 458 14.90 6.13 15.37
N GLU A 459 15.35 5.06 16.03
CA GLU A 459 16.17 5.10 17.23
C GLU A 459 17.54 5.77 17.01
N THR A 460 18.15 5.57 15.83
CA THR A 460 19.44 6.16 15.48
C THR A 460 19.34 7.60 14.98
N SER A 461 18.13 8.13 14.78
CA SER A 461 17.94 9.51 14.34
C SER A 461 18.47 10.50 15.37
N GLY A 462 19.15 11.56 14.91
CA GLY A 462 19.55 12.70 15.76
C GLY A 462 18.37 13.43 16.41
N TYR A 463 17.15 13.21 15.91
CA TYR A 463 15.90 13.78 16.41
C TYR A 463 15.15 12.84 17.36
N PHE A 464 15.68 11.66 17.68
CA PHE A 464 14.98 10.66 18.47
C PHE A 464 14.48 11.24 19.80
N SER A 465 13.18 11.13 20.02
CA SER A 465 12.45 11.50 21.24
C SER A 465 11.20 10.61 21.34
N ILE A 466 10.58 10.54 22.53
CA ILE A 466 9.32 9.81 22.71
C ILE A 466 8.22 10.42 21.84
N THR A 467 8.11 11.75 21.80
CA THR A 467 7.17 12.47 20.94
C THR A 467 7.35 12.11 19.46
N LEU A 468 8.59 12.06 18.96
CA LEU A 468 8.85 11.63 17.58
C LEU A 468 8.43 10.17 17.36
N ALA A 469 8.72 9.28 18.32
CA ALA A 469 8.33 7.87 18.20
C ALA A 469 6.80 7.72 18.16
N LEU A 470 6.06 8.38 19.05
CA LEU A 470 4.60 8.38 19.08
C LEU A 470 4.02 8.93 17.78
N ARG A 471 4.51 10.08 17.31
CA ARG A 471 4.09 10.67 16.03
C ARG A 471 4.35 9.75 14.85
N THR A 472 5.52 9.12 14.81
CA THR A 472 5.88 8.15 13.77
C THR A 472 4.93 6.95 13.79
N ILE A 473 4.63 6.41 14.98
CA ILE A 473 3.68 5.30 15.16
C ILE A 473 2.27 5.69 14.69
N ARG A 474 1.77 6.85 15.10
CA ARG A 474 0.46 7.37 14.71
C ARG A 474 0.34 7.55 13.19
N ASN A 475 1.41 8.01 12.54
CA ASN A 475 1.44 8.27 11.10
C ASN A 475 1.66 7.03 10.24
N LEU A 476 2.02 5.88 10.82
CA LEU A 476 2.02 4.60 10.09
C LEU A 476 0.60 4.16 9.75
N ARG A 477 0.39 3.54 8.59
CA ARG A 477 -0.90 2.94 8.21
C ARG A 477 -1.01 1.46 8.53
N SER A 478 0.10 0.72 8.48
CA SER A 478 0.11 -0.72 8.69
C SER A 478 -0.18 -1.07 10.16
N PRO A 479 -1.23 -1.87 10.46
CA PRO A 479 -1.44 -2.38 11.80
C PRO A 479 -0.24 -3.18 12.31
N PHE A 480 0.38 -4.00 11.46
CA PHE A 480 1.58 -4.74 11.80
C PHE A 480 2.72 -3.83 12.29
N LEU A 481 3.03 -2.75 11.57
CA LEU A 481 4.09 -1.83 11.99
C LEU A 481 3.71 -1.04 13.25
N ARG A 482 2.46 -0.58 13.37
CA ARG A 482 1.98 0.11 14.58
C ARG A 482 2.19 -0.77 15.81
N LEU A 483 1.73 -2.01 15.76
CA LEU A 483 1.90 -2.98 16.84
C LEU A 483 3.39 -3.18 17.20
N ARG A 484 4.24 -3.44 16.20
CA ARG A 484 5.66 -3.74 16.43
C ARG A 484 6.44 -2.54 16.95
N LEU A 485 6.18 -1.34 16.44
CA LEU A 485 6.85 -0.14 16.94
C LEU A 485 6.33 0.25 18.34
N SER A 486 5.04 0.06 18.64
CA SER A 486 4.51 0.22 20.00
C SER A 486 5.21 -0.73 20.97
N GLU A 487 5.36 -2.00 20.58
CA GLU A 487 6.08 -3.00 21.37
C GLU A 487 7.55 -2.60 21.58
N HIS A 488 8.26 -2.18 20.53
CA HIS A 488 9.66 -1.75 20.65
C HIS A 488 9.84 -0.49 21.52
N LEU A 489 8.92 0.47 21.43
CA LEU A 489 8.94 1.66 22.28
C LEU A 489 8.72 1.30 23.75
N LEU A 490 7.73 0.46 24.04
CA LEU A 490 7.51 -0.04 25.40
C LEU A 490 8.69 -0.86 25.91
N GLN A 491 9.29 -1.75 25.09
CA GLN A 491 10.48 -2.53 25.48
C GLN A 491 11.70 -1.67 25.79
N LYS A 492 11.85 -0.55 25.09
CA LYS A 492 12.93 0.40 25.34
C LYS A 492 12.79 1.10 26.69
N LEU A 493 11.56 1.36 27.12
CA LEU A 493 11.25 2.00 28.41
C LEU A 493 11.20 0.96 29.54
N TYR A 494 10.62 -0.21 29.26
CA TYR A 494 10.35 -1.30 30.20
C TYR A 494 10.75 -2.64 29.55
N ARG A 495 11.95 -3.15 29.89
CA ARG A 495 12.57 -4.33 29.24
C ARG A 495 11.73 -5.62 29.20
N GLY A 496 10.69 -5.72 30.03
CA GLY A 496 9.77 -6.87 30.10
C GLY A 496 8.49 -6.75 29.27
N ALA A 497 8.20 -5.58 28.66
CA ALA A 497 6.97 -5.36 27.92
C ALA A 497 6.92 -6.22 26.66
N ARG A 498 5.81 -6.95 26.47
CA ARG A 498 5.53 -7.73 25.26
C ARG A 498 4.09 -7.49 24.89
N LEU A 499 3.81 -7.39 23.59
CA LEU A 499 2.46 -7.15 23.06
C LEU A 499 2.07 -8.25 22.07
N SER A 500 2.23 -9.52 22.46
CA SER A 500 2.05 -10.65 21.55
C SER A 500 0.59 -11.07 21.33
N ASN A 501 -0.30 -10.80 22.29
CA ASN A 501 -1.73 -11.13 22.25
C ASN A 501 -2.51 -10.26 23.23
N VAL A 502 -3.86 -10.35 23.24
CA VAL A 502 -4.70 -9.48 24.07
C VAL A 502 -4.41 -9.66 25.57
N ARG A 503 -4.06 -10.88 26.00
CA ARG A 503 -3.64 -11.17 27.39
C ARG A 503 -2.47 -10.29 27.82
N CYS A 504 -1.51 -10.02 26.94
CA CYS A 504 -0.39 -9.15 27.25
C CYS A 504 -0.83 -7.69 27.48
N PHE A 505 -1.77 -7.18 26.70
CA PHE A 505 -2.36 -5.85 26.92
C PHE A 505 -3.10 -5.79 28.25
N PHE A 506 -3.92 -6.81 28.55
CA PHE A 506 -4.59 -6.93 29.84
C PHE A 506 -3.59 -6.94 31.00
N LYS A 507 -2.46 -7.64 30.86
CA LYS A 507 -1.41 -7.66 31.88
C LYS A 507 -0.86 -6.26 32.16
N GLN A 508 -0.51 -5.49 31.12
CA GLN A 508 -0.05 -4.11 31.29
C GLN A 508 -1.09 -3.23 31.98
N LEU A 509 -2.38 -3.45 31.69
CA LEU A 509 -3.46 -2.72 32.35
C LEU A 509 -3.64 -3.12 33.82
N HIS A 510 -3.65 -4.42 34.09
CA HIS A 510 -3.83 -4.98 35.42
C HIS A 510 -2.68 -4.61 36.36
N GLU A 511 -1.44 -4.59 35.85
CA GLU A 511 -0.25 -4.17 36.60
C GLU A 511 -0.13 -2.65 36.77
N ARG A 512 -1.04 -1.87 36.16
CA ARG A 512 -1.09 -0.41 36.22
C ARG A 512 0.24 0.27 35.85
N CYS A 513 0.93 -0.29 34.85
CA CYS A 513 2.28 0.15 34.46
C CYS A 513 2.37 1.63 34.05
N TRP A 514 1.25 2.27 33.69
CA TRP A 514 1.23 3.72 33.40
C TRP A 514 1.51 4.58 34.63
N LEU A 515 1.29 4.08 35.86
CA LEU A 515 1.58 4.82 37.09
C LEU A 515 3.10 5.02 37.32
N GLU A 516 3.95 4.26 36.62
CA GLU A 516 5.40 4.46 36.62
C GLU A 516 5.82 5.66 35.75
N CYS A 517 4.90 6.20 34.95
CA CYS A 517 5.11 7.36 34.07
C CYS A 517 4.80 8.68 34.78
N SER A 518 5.42 9.77 34.33
CA SER A 518 5.21 11.11 34.90
C SER A 518 3.79 11.66 34.62
N ASP A 519 3.20 12.31 35.62
CA ASP A 519 1.84 12.86 35.58
C ASP A 519 1.72 14.11 34.69
N GLN A 520 2.76 14.94 34.63
CA GLN A 520 2.75 16.24 33.96
C GLN A 520 3.46 16.18 32.62
N GLU A 521 2.70 16.31 31.53
CA GLU A 521 3.28 16.71 30.24
C GLU A 521 3.80 18.16 30.40
N PRO A 522 5.09 18.43 30.15
CA PRO A 522 5.60 19.79 30.24
C PRO A 522 4.81 20.65 29.26
N ALA A 523 4.24 21.76 29.75
CA ALA A 523 3.67 22.80 28.90
C ALA A 523 4.69 23.07 27.79
N GLU A 524 4.31 22.87 26.52
CA GLU A 524 5.22 22.95 25.38
C GLU A 524 6.11 24.18 25.53
N ALA A 525 7.37 23.95 25.91
CA ALA A 525 8.28 25.02 26.24
C ALA A 525 8.61 25.77 24.95
N GLY A 526 7.86 26.85 24.72
CA GLY A 526 8.14 27.86 23.70
C GLY A 526 7.88 27.39 22.28
N GLY A 527 6.72 27.77 21.76
CA GLY A 527 6.66 28.29 20.41
C GLY A 527 7.66 29.45 20.29
N ALA A 528 8.92 29.12 20.04
CA ALA A 528 9.95 30.09 19.71
C ALA A 528 9.54 30.72 18.37
N GLN A 529 8.93 31.90 18.45
CA GLN A 529 8.78 32.90 17.39
C GLN A 529 8.54 32.31 16.00
N GLN A 530 7.30 31.86 15.74
CA GLN A 530 6.84 31.62 14.37
C GLN A 530 6.69 32.97 13.65
N THR A 531 7.78 33.36 13.00
CA THR A 531 7.79 34.34 11.93
C THR A 531 7.39 33.57 10.67
N GLU A 532 6.11 33.61 10.31
CA GLU A 532 5.43 32.74 9.32
C GLU A 532 5.63 31.21 9.51
N PRO A 533 4.58 30.38 9.36
CA PRO A 533 4.76 28.93 9.41
C PRO A 533 5.58 28.50 8.19
N ASN A 534 6.88 28.26 8.38
CA ASN A 534 7.68 27.55 7.37
C ASN A 534 7.20 26.09 7.34
N HIS A 535 6.28 25.79 6.42
CA HIS A 535 5.64 24.48 6.28
C HIS A 535 6.65 23.36 5.94
N TYR A 536 7.83 23.69 5.42
CA TYR A 536 8.85 22.73 5.01
C TYR A 536 10.25 23.12 5.51
N PRO A 537 10.53 23.00 6.82
CA PRO A 537 11.84 23.33 7.35
C PRO A 537 12.94 22.41 6.80
N VAL A 538 14.19 22.89 6.84
CA VAL A 538 15.38 22.12 6.44
C VAL A 538 15.85 21.23 7.58
N LEU A 539 16.27 20.02 7.27
CA LEU A 539 16.87 19.10 8.23
C LEU A 539 18.19 19.67 8.77
N ASN A 540 18.25 19.96 10.08
CA ASN A 540 19.51 20.26 10.75
C ASN A 540 20.30 18.94 10.99
N ALA A 541 21.33 18.72 10.17
CA ALA A 541 22.20 17.54 10.25
C ALA A 541 23.10 17.50 11.50
N HIS A 542 23.31 18.65 12.16
CA HIS A 542 24.16 18.76 13.36
C HIS A 542 23.37 18.57 14.67
N ARG A 543 22.05 18.32 14.60
CA ARG A 543 21.23 18.12 15.78
C ARG A 543 21.64 16.85 16.52
N THR A 544 21.95 17.00 17.81
CA THR A 544 22.26 15.87 18.70
C THR A 544 21.03 15.45 19.50
N ARG A 545 20.97 14.16 19.83
CA ARG A 545 19.87 13.55 20.57
C ARG A 545 19.69 14.20 21.96
N PRO A 546 18.44 14.53 22.38
CA PRO A 546 18.17 14.99 23.74
C PRO A 546 18.48 13.91 24.78
N LYS A 547 18.95 14.32 25.97
CA LYS A 547 19.41 13.42 27.04
C LYS A 547 18.28 12.75 27.82
N ALA A 548 17.11 13.38 27.91
CA ALA A 548 15.94 12.86 28.61
C ALA A 548 14.89 12.35 27.61
N THR A 549 14.40 11.14 27.83
CA THR A 549 13.23 10.57 27.15
C THR A 549 12.30 10.03 28.22
N GLU A 550 11.54 10.92 28.83
CA GLU A 550 10.45 10.55 29.73
C GLU A 550 9.16 10.38 28.92
N MET A 551 8.31 9.45 29.36
CA MET A 551 7.00 9.20 28.77
C MET A 551 5.96 9.50 29.84
N HIS A 552 4.92 10.25 29.47
CA HIS A 552 3.83 10.62 30.38
C HIS A 552 2.74 9.55 30.42
N GLN A 553 1.90 9.58 31.44
CA GLN A 553 0.82 8.59 31.62
C GLN A 553 -0.13 8.52 30.41
N GLN A 554 -0.58 9.67 29.90
CA GLN A 554 -1.46 9.73 28.73
C GLN A 554 -0.80 9.11 27.49
N GLN A 555 0.48 9.42 27.27
CA GLN A 555 1.25 8.87 26.16
C GLN A 555 1.43 7.35 26.27
N TYR A 556 1.62 6.81 27.48
CA TYR A 556 1.66 5.38 27.73
C TYR A 556 0.32 4.72 27.34
N VAL A 557 -0.79 5.28 27.84
CA VAL A 557 -2.13 4.72 27.65
C VAL A 557 -2.57 4.79 26.18
N GLU A 558 -2.27 5.89 25.48
CA GLU A 558 -2.52 6.05 24.04
C GLU A 558 -1.68 5.05 23.23
N LEU A 559 -0.41 4.86 23.59
CA LEU A 559 0.48 3.90 22.93
C LEU A 559 -0.03 2.46 23.07
N LEU A 560 -0.47 2.09 24.28
CA LEU A 560 -1.01 0.77 24.56
C LEU A 560 -2.32 0.54 23.79
N LEU A 561 -3.20 1.53 23.72
CA LEU A 561 -4.42 1.47 22.89
C LEU A 561 -4.10 1.32 21.41
N THR A 562 -3.13 2.10 20.92
CA THR A 562 -2.68 2.05 19.53
C THR A 562 -2.17 0.64 19.18
N GLY A 563 -1.42 0.02 20.09
CA GLY A 563 -0.98 -1.37 19.95
C GLY A 563 -2.16 -2.36 19.95
N LEU A 564 -3.13 -2.20 20.86
CA LEU A 564 -4.28 -3.11 20.96
C LEU A 564 -5.17 -3.02 19.72
N ARG A 565 -5.49 -1.81 19.25
CA ARG A 565 -6.24 -1.56 18.01
C ARG A 565 -5.53 -2.24 16.83
N ALA A 566 -4.22 -2.03 16.71
CA ALA A 566 -3.43 -2.62 15.66
C ALA A 566 -3.40 -4.16 15.70
N TYR A 567 -3.36 -4.76 16.89
CA TYR A 567 -3.50 -6.22 17.05
C TYR A 567 -4.90 -6.69 16.60
N CYS A 568 -5.96 -6.03 17.07
CA CYS A 568 -7.34 -6.36 16.72
C CYS A 568 -7.61 -6.24 15.22
N ASP A 569 -7.06 -5.22 14.56
CA ASP A 569 -7.17 -5.02 13.12
C ASP A 569 -6.39 -6.09 12.34
N MET A 570 -5.18 -6.43 12.77
CA MET A 570 -4.38 -7.45 12.10
C MET A 570 -5.04 -8.82 12.17
N HIS A 571 -5.63 -9.18 13.32
CA HIS A 571 -6.27 -10.46 13.57
C HIS A 571 -7.79 -10.45 13.31
N GLN A 572 -8.37 -9.33 12.91
CA GLN A 572 -9.82 -9.19 12.65
C GLN A 572 -10.68 -9.64 13.84
N LEU A 573 -10.21 -9.40 15.07
CA LEU A 573 -10.92 -9.80 16.29
C LEU A 573 -12.35 -9.24 16.37
N PRO A 574 -12.62 -7.97 16.02
CA PRO A 574 -13.99 -7.45 16.05
C PRO A 574 -14.93 -8.16 15.07
N ALA A 575 -14.43 -8.53 13.89
CA ALA A 575 -15.21 -9.28 12.91
C ALA A 575 -15.49 -10.71 13.41
N TYR A 576 -14.49 -11.36 14.01
CA TYR A 576 -14.65 -12.69 14.60
C TYR A 576 -15.60 -12.70 15.79
N PHE A 577 -15.50 -11.70 16.66
CA PHE A 577 -16.40 -11.54 17.80
C PHE A 577 -17.87 -11.42 17.34
N ARG A 578 -18.15 -10.53 16.37
CA ARG A 578 -19.50 -10.39 15.79
C ARG A 578 -20.00 -11.70 15.18
N GLU A 579 -19.15 -12.41 14.45
CA GLU A 579 -19.51 -13.67 13.84
C GLU A 579 -19.82 -14.76 14.89
N ILE A 580 -19.14 -14.79 16.04
CA ILE A 580 -19.47 -15.73 17.13
C ILE A 580 -20.80 -15.36 17.80
N MET A 581 -21.06 -14.07 17.99
CA MET A 581 -22.25 -13.55 18.67
C MET A 581 -23.54 -13.70 17.85
N THR A 582 -23.46 -13.83 16.52
CA THR A 582 -24.61 -14.19 15.70
C THR A 582 -25.04 -15.64 16.01
N ARG A 583 -26.25 -15.79 16.58
CA ARG A 583 -26.87 -17.10 16.80
C ARG A 583 -27.14 -17.77 15.45
N PRO A 584 -26.93 -19.09 15.30
CA PRO A 584 -27.30 -19.77 14.07
C PRO A 584 -28.81 -19.61 13.83
N VAL A 585 -29.17 -19.04 12.69
CA VAL A 585 -30.56 -19.05 12.21
C VAL A 585 -30.91 -20.50 11.94
N GLN A 586 -31.66 -21.12 12.86
CA GLN A 586 -32.32 -22.38 12.57
C GLN A 586 -33.30 -22.15 11.41
N GLY A 587 -33.28 -23.05 10.43
CA GLY A 587 -33.77 -22.83 9.08
C GLY A 587 -35.24 -22.40 8.93
N GLY A 588 -35.51 -21.75 7.80
CA GLY A 588 -36.84 -21.38 7.30
C GLY A 588 -36.70 -20.32 6.21
N GLY A 589 -37.14 -20.63 4.99
CA GLY A 589 -36.83 -19.85 3.77
C GLY A 589 -37.56 -18.52 3.60
N CYS A 590 -37.19 -17.81 2.52
CA CYS A 590 -37.81 -16.63 1.87
C CYS A 590 -38.18 -15.45 2.80
N SER A 591 -37.80 -14.20 2.53
CA SER A 591 -37.84 -13.46 1.27
C SER A 591 -37.15 -12.10 1.47
N VAL A 592 -36.65 -11.51 0.39
CA VAL A 592 -36.07 -10.15 0.36
C VAL A 592 -37.19 -9.11 0.45
N SER A 593 -36.97 -8.04 1.21
CA SER A 593 -37.66 -6.77 1.01
C SER A 593 -36.68 -5.61 1.28
N PRO A 594 -36.53 -4.65 0.36
CA PRO A 594 -35.67 -3.49 0.55
C PRO A 594 -36.48 -2.32 1.09
N SER A 595 -36.06 -1.72 2.22
CA SER A 595 -36.51 -0.38 2.58
C SER A 595 -35.47 0.33 3.46
N ASP A 596 -35.25 1.58 3.08
CA ASP A 596 -34.91 2.75 3.89
C ASP A 596 -33.46 3.21 4.00
N GLU A 597 -33.23 4.27 3.21
CA GLU A 597 -32.22 5.31 3.35
C GLU A 597 -32.32 6.01 4.71
N SER A 598 -31.18 6.30 5.34
CA SER A 598 -31.06 7.45 6.24
C SER A 598 -29.62 8.01 6.28
N VAL A 599 -29.55 9.28 5.88
CA VAL A 599 -28.63 10.42 6.14
C VAL A 599 -27.33 10.17 6.95
N PRO A 600 -26.18 10.75 6.54
CA PRO A 600 -24.91 10.62 7.28
C PRO A 600 -24.82 11.61 8.44
N ALA A 601 -24.41 11.11 9.61
CA ALA A 601 -23.91 11.92 10.72
C ALA A 601 -22.38 11.85 10.73
N ASP A 602 -21.78 13.04 10.85
CA ASP A 602 -20.35 13.33 10.86
C ASP A 602 -19.62 12.70 12.06
N GLY A 603 -18.36 12.32 11.86
CA GLY A 603 -17.49 11.72 12.88
C GLY A 603 -16.91 10.37 12.49
N ALA A 604 -15.58 10.24 12.60
CA ALA A 604 -14.73 9.13 12.18
C ALA A 604 -15.27 7.73 12.53
N ARG A 605 -16.10 7.17 11.65
CA ARG A 605 -16.44 5.75 11.66
C ARG A 605 -15.47 5.02 10.75
N ILE A 606 -14.95 3.89 11.22
CA ILE A 606 -14.41 2.87 10.33
C ILE A 606 -15.57 2.47 9.40
N VAL A 607 -15.58 3.01 8.19
CA VAL A 607 -16.50 2.61 7.14
C VAL A 607 -16.06 1.21 6.72
N VAL A 608 -16.58 0.19 7.42
CA VAL A 608 -16.60 -1.16 6.89
C VAL A 608 -17.61 -1.12 5.74
N PRO A 609 -17.21 -1.33 4.47
CA PRO A 609 -18.16 -1.41 3.38
C PRO A 609 -19.21 -2.47 3.71
N LYS A 610 -20.48 -2.19 3.41
CA LYS A 610 -21.58 -3.16 3.51
C LYS A 610 -21.06 -4.49 2.96
N ALA A 611 -21.06 -5.53 3.79
CA ALA A 611 -20.45 -6.81 3.46
C ALA A 611 -20.92 -7.23 2.07
N VAL A 612 -19.98 -7.40 1.14
CA VAL A 612 -20.30 -8.02 -0.13
C VAL A 612 -20.67 -9.46 0.23
N ASP A 613 -21.96 -9.75 0.26
CA ASP A 613 -22.53 -11.10 0.46
C ASP A 613 -22.24 -12.02 -0.74
N ASP A 614 -21.06 -11.88 -1.36
CA ASP A 614 -20.58 -12.76 -2.39
C ASP A 614 -19.66 -13.81 -1.76
N GLU A 615 -20.20 -15.02 -1.55
CA GLU A 615 -19.44 -16.16 -1.04
C GLU A 615 -18.20 -16.50 -1.90
N ARG A 616 -18.12 -15.99 -3.14
CA ARG A 616 -16.95 -16.15 -4.03
C ARG A 616 -15.74 -15.33 -3.56
N MET A 617 -15.93 -14.38 -2.64
CA MET A 617 -14.89 -13.53 -2.04
C MET A 617 -14.42 -14.04 -0.67
N ILE A 618 -14.49 -15.36 -0.44
CA ILE A 618 -13.98 -16.02 0.77
C ILE A 618 -12.84 -16.97 0.39
N PHE A 619 -11.63 -16.71 0.87
CA PHE A 619 -10.50 -17.59 0.64
C PHE A 619 -10.56 -18.79 1.59
N ARG A 620 -10.89 -19.97 1.05
CA ARG A 620 -10.97 -21.23 1.82
C ARG A 620 -9.61 -21.91 2.06
N GLY A 621 -8.54 -21.38 1.47
CA GLY A 621 -7.18 -21.91 1.59
C GLY A 621 -6.42 -21.38 2.80
N ILE A 622 -7.10 -20.99 3.89
CA ILE A 622 -6.43 -20.54 5.12
C ILE A 622 -6.21 -21.74 6.05
N ALA A 623 -4.96 -21.91 6.49
CA ALA A 623 -4.58 -22.90 7.48
C ALA A 623 -5.11 -22.47 8.85
N ILE A 624 -6.10 -23.21 9.36
CA ILE A 624 -6.60 -23.05 10.73
C ILE A 624 -6.21 -24.29 11.54
N SER A 625 -5.58 -24.05 12.69
CA SER A 625 -5.27 -25.07 13.69
C SER A 625 -6.15 -24.90 14.92
N THR A 626 -6.28 -25.97 15.72
CA THR A 626 -6.96 -25.91 17.01
C THR A 626 -6.34 -24.87 17.93
N ASP A 627 -5.00 -24.76 17.93
CA ASP A 627 -4.26 -23.78 18.73
C ASP A 627 -4.64 -22.34 18.35
N LEU A 628 -4.79 -22.05 17.06
CA LEU A 628 -5.21 -20.74 16.58
C LEU A 628 -6.63 -20.40 17.03
N VAL A 629 -7.55 -21.37 16.97
CA VAL A 629 -8.92 -21.17 17.46
C VAL A 629 -8.94 -20.89 18.96
N LEU A 630 -8.10 -21.60 19.74
CA LEU A 630 -7.96 -21.36 21.18
C LEU A 630 -7.37 -19.97 21.47
N GLU A 631 -6.37 -19.54 20.71
CA GLU A 631 -5.79 -18.19 20.83
C GLU A 631 -6.86 -17.11 20.61
N TYR A 632 -7.65 -17.21 19.55
CA TYR A 632 -8.73 -16.24 19.28
C TYR A 632 -9.82 -16.24 20.36
N ARG A 633 -10.13 -17.39 20.95
CA ARG A 633 -11.08 -17.48 22.08
C ARG A 633 -10.53 -16.81 23.33
N ASP A 634 -9.24 -17.05 23.62
CA ASP A 634 -8.55 -16.39 24.72
C ASP A 634 -8.48 -14.88 24.49
N ASP A 635 -8.20 -14.43 23.27
CA ASP A 635 -8.16 -13.01 22.94
C ASP A 635 -9.51 -12.32 23.18
N ILE A 636 -10.61 -12.91 22.72
CA ILE A 636 -11.97 -12.41 23.01
C ILE A 636 -12.22 -12.35 24.53
N LYS A 637 -11.85 -13.40 25.26
CA LYS A 637 -11.99 -13.42 26.72
C LYS A 637 -11.23 -12.27 27.37
N TYR A 638 -9.98 -12.03 26.96
CA TYR A 638 -9.19 -10.94 27.53
C TYR A 638 -9.68 -9.55 27.08
N LEU A 639 -10.28 -9.39 25.89
CA LEU A 639 -10.95 -8.15 25.50
C LEU A 639 -12.10 -7.82 26.46
N LEU A 640 -12.92 -8.82 26.81
CA LEU A 640 -14.00 -8.66 27.79
C LEU A 640 -13.45 -8.37 29.20
N LEU A 641 -12.34 -8.99 29.60
CA LEU A 641 -11.70 -8.70 30.88
C LEU A 641 -11.11 -7.30 30.94
N ILE A 642 -10.56 -6.78 29.83
CA ILE A 642 -10.09 -5.40 29.73
C ILE A 642 -11.26 -4.44 29.98
N GLU A 643 -12.38 -4.66 29.31
CA GLU A 643 -13.59 -3.85 29.48
C GLU A 643 -14.07 -3.87 30.95
N GLN A 644 -14.19 -5.06 31.54
CA GLN A 644 -14.57 -5.19 32.95
C GLN A 644 -13.59 -4.44 33.87
N GLN A 645 -12.29 -4.59 33.65
CA GLN A 645 -11.27 -3.91 34.43
C GLN A 645 -11.38 -2.39 34.32
N LEU A 646 -11.58 -1.85 33.12
CA LEU A 646 -11.75 -0.40 32.92
C LEU A 646 -13.03 0.12 33.59
N LYS A 647 -14.11 -0.68 33.60
CA LYS A 647 -15.35 -0.35 34.34
C LYS A 647 -15.16 -0.33 35.86
N THR A 648 -14.16 -1.03 36.41
CA THR A 648 -13.84 -0.98 37.85
C THR A 648 -13.10 0.30 38.28
N LEU A 649 -12.59 1.10 37.34
CA LEU A 649 -11.90 2.35 37.67
C LEU A 649 -12.87 3.30 38.39
N GLN A 650 -12.51 3.75 39.59
CA GLN A 650 -13.38 4.59 40.44
C GLN A 650 -13.03 6.08 40.34
N SER A 651 -11.77 6.42 40.05
CA SER A 651 -11.33 7.81 39.93
C SER A 651 -11.81 8.46 38.63
N ALA A 652 -12.31 9.69 38.71
CA ALA A 652 -12.72 10.46 37.54
C ALA A 652 -11.53 10.77 36.61
N GLU A 653 -10.34 11.01 37.17
CA GLU A 653 -9.11 11.29 36.43
C GLU A 653 -8.64 10.05 35.65
N GLU A 654 -8.71 8.87 36.28
CA GLU A 654 -8.40 7.60 35.61
C GLU A 654 -9.42 7.30 34.51
N ARG A 655 -10.71 7.53 34.74
CA ARG A 655 -11.72 7.34 33.68
C ARG A 655 -11.49 8.27 32.48
N ALA A 656 -11.10 9.52 32.73
CA ALA A 656 -10.77 10.47 31.66
C ALA A 656 -9.56 10.00 30.84
N LEU A 657 -8.52 9.48 31.50
CA LEU A 657 -7.32 8.92 30.86
C LEU A 657 -7.64 7.78 29.88
N PHE A 658 -8.67 6.97 30.18
CA PHE A 658 -9.11 5.82 29.38
C PHE A 658 -10.30 6.12 28.45
N GLY A 659 -10.65 7.39 28.21
CA GLY A 659 -11.80 7.76 27.36
C GLY A 659 -11.79 7.08 25.97
N ASP A 660 -10.65 7.13 25.28
CA ASP A 660 -10.50 6.51 23.94
C ASP A 660 -10.55 4.98 23.96
N TRP A 661 -10.28 4.35 25.11
CA TRP A 661 -10.42 2.91 25.28
C TRP A 661 -11.89 2.51 25.33
N PHE A 662 -12.72 3.26 26.06
CA PHE A 662 -14.17 3.01 26.09
C PHE A 662 -14.78 3.17 24.71
N ALA A 663 -14.40 4.22 23.97
CA ALA A 663 -14.84 4.42 22.59
C ALA A 663 -14.45 3.23 21.71
N PHE A 664 -13.20 2.76 21.77
CA PHE A 664 -12.75 1.61 21.00
C PHE A 664 -13.51 0.32 21.35
N LEU A 665 -13.66 0.00 22.63
CA LEU A 665 -14.36 -1.22 23.06
C LEU A 665 -15.83 -1.21 22.63
N SER A 666 -16.47 -0.03 22.60
CA SER A 666 -17.83 0.14 22.06
C SER A 666 -17.95 -0.15 20.57
N GLU A 667 -16.89 0.06 19.79
CA GLU A 667 -16.85 -0.26 18.37
C GLU A 667 -16.71 -1.78 18.13
N VAL A 668 -16.01 -2.47 19.03
CA VAL A 668 -15.87 -3.94 18.99
C VAL A 668 -17.20 -4.61 19.29
N ASP A 669 -17.93 -4.09 20.28
CA ASP A 669 -19.27 -4.52 20.65
C ASP A 669 -20.06 -3.34 21.24
N PRO A 670 -21.21 -2.96 20.65
CA PRO A 670 -22.05 -1.90 21.19
C PRO A 670 -22.51 -2.13 22.64
N THR A 671 -22.57 -3.40 23.08
CA THR A 671 -22.88 -3.74 24.47
C THR A 671 -21.67 -3.56 25.41
N MET A 672 -20.45 -3.53 24.87
CA MET A 672 -19.22 -3.24 25.62
C MET A 672 -18.99 -1.73 25.86
N GLY A 673 -19.71 -0.87 25.13
CA GLY A 673 -19.62 0.60 25.22
C GLY A 673 -20.58 1.28 26.19
N ALA A 674 -21.57 0.56 26.71
CA ALA A 674 -22.52 1.11 27.67
C ALA A 674 -21.91 1.09 29.08
N ALA A 675 -21.37 2.25 29.50
CA ALA A 675 -21.11 2.60 30.89
C ALA A 675 -21.51 4.06 31.12
#